data_AF-A0A973GP50-F1
#
_entry.id   AF-A0A973GP50-F1
#
_cell.length_a   1.000
_cell.length_b   1.000
_cell.length_c   1.000
_cell.angle_alpha   90.00
_cell.angle_beta   90.00
_cell.angle_gamma   90.00
#
_symmetry.space_group_name_H-M   'P 1'
#
loop_
_entity.id
_entity.type
_entity.pdbx_description
1 polymer ?
#
loop_
_entity_poly.entity_id
_entity_poly.type
_entity_poly.pdbx_seq_one_letter_code
_entity_poly.pdbx_strand_id
1 'polypeptide(L)'
;MILTKIQESAANYPDDIAIQFKDGDQYRKHTYRELITTVASVARALSRLGIGKGDRVAVLSENRPEWVFSYLAITSMGAVVVPLDAQLTDREVSLLLSNCDAKAVCVSSATRQKLPPGKAVTVISYDAGDGALFSDMMKAHPGAPMPEAPFDSDLAAILYTSGTTGDPKGVMLSHGNLVANCTSAIKLNIVYKTDNLLCLLPLHHTYPALACMLLTLSLGGTMTILNSLKGPDIIACMQETGVSVLVGVPQLLTALRRAIVDKIESSPPLLRILAKLLLGLSGLVRKLTGVNIGKALFGKVHARFGPKFRLMASGGARLDPDVYTDMSNLGFLVIEAYGLTETSPAATFNPVGKQKAGSIGVPIPDVEVRISEPDASGMGEIAIKGPNVMLGYYKKPDATAEVIRDGWFYTGDLGYKDRDGYFFITGRSKEMIVLSTGKKIFPDELEKFYKQLPSIKEICMLQTERGLEAAVVPDFEYLKKMNIANARETIAFEIEDLAKDLAPYKRISGLKIFKDSLPVTRLGKLKRALVKDLYLKGGERAEKTAHKGDEGILDSDAGRKVVACLTAFSAKKHIVPDDNLEIDLGLDSLSRVEMVVSLEQTFGTGLPDSFGSEVFTVRDVVEKIQQVMASGVVKAGSSVRLSWAEILQQEPSEEAKALARTKRNALCLLGWRCCRLTLKAIFGILGSVTVRGAENLPRQGPYLITPNHLSNADAFLLAAAMPAAIGSQAFYLGDTKFFGGPVSSRIAQYIQVIPVDMEVRLFNALQLSAYVLRQGKVLCVFPEGSRTRDGHIKEFKKGVAIIAKELNVPMVPVAITGTYAMMRPGQLFPRPARTTVTFGKPFHPGDMDYDEITKKLYADVVELLDQTSGAGSR
;
A
#
# COMPACT_ATOMS: atom_id res chain seq x y z
N MET A 1 44.87 -7.01 2.78
CA MET A 1 43.64 -7.66 2.25
C MET A 1 42.71 -8.11 3.36
N ILE A 2 41.45 -8.44 3.03
CA ILE A 2 40.42 -8.78 4.03
C ILE A 2 40.68 -10.13 4.69
N LEU A 3 41.16 -11.10 3.92
CA LEU A 3 41.54 -12.41 4.41
C LEU A 3 42.71 -12.35 5.39
N THR A 4 43.69 -11.46 5.15
CA THR A 4 44.79 -11.22 6.09
C THR A 4 44.27 -10.76 7.45
N LYS A 5 43.27 -9.85 7.48
CA LYS A 5 42.64 -9.42 8.74
C LYS A 5 41.88 -10.54 9.44
N ILE A 6 41.24 -11.42 8.67
CA ILE A 6 40.57 -12.61 9.22
C ILE A 6 41.60 -13.61 9.77
N GLN A 7 42.74 -13.79 9.10
CA GLN A 7 43.86 -14.60 9.58
C GLN A 7 44.46 -14.03 10.87
N GLU A 8 44.68 -12.72 10.94
CA GLU A 8 45.10 -12.02 12.16
C GLU A 8 44.09 -12.24 13.28
N SER A 9 42.79 -12.12 12.99
CA SER A 9 41.73 -12.40 13.96
C SER A 9 41.75 -13.85 14.42
N ALA A 10 42.00 -14.81 13.52
CA ALA A 10 42.09 -16.22 13.86
C ALA A 10 43.37 -16.58 14.64
N ALA A 11 44.46 -15.85 14.44
CA ALA A 11 45.68 -16.00 15.25
C ALA A 11 45.48 -15.42 16.65
N ASN A 12 44.79 -14.28 16.77
CA ASN A 12 44.55 -13.59 18.03
C ASN A 12 43.45 -14.23 18.88
N TYR A 13 42.42 -14.79 18.24
CA TYR A 13 41.20 -15.29 18.90
C TYR A 13 40.81 -16.70 18.40
N PRO A 14 41.72 -17.68 18.39
CA PRO A 14 41.52 -18.95 17.70
C PRO A 14 40.32 -19.75 18.21
N ASP A 15 40.05 -19.68 19.52
CA ASP A 15 39.01 -20.48 20.18
C ASP A 15 37.70 -19.69 20.38
N ASP A 16 37.66 -18.42 19.97
CA ASP A 16 36.44 -17.62 19.96
C ASP A 16 35.52 -18.07 18.81
N ILE A 17 34.20 -17.89 18.99
CA ILE A 17 33.19 -18.28 18.01
C ILE A 17 33.20 -17.27 16.85
N ALA A 18 33.51 -17.75 15.65
CA ALA A 18 33.42 -16.98 14.42
C ALA A 18 32.01 -17.02 13.83
N ILE A 19 31.44 -18.22 13.68
CA ILE A 19 30.14 -18.46 13.06
C ILE A 19 29.31 -19.34 13.97
N GLN A 20 28.03 -19.02 14.12
CA GLN A 20 27.05 -19.92 14.72
C GLN A 20 25.77 -19.96 13.90
N PHE A 21 25.14 -21.12 13.82
CA PHE A 21 23.93 -21.32 13.05
C PHE A 21 23.03 -22.36 13.73
N LYS A 22 21.73 -22.25 13.53
CA LYS A 22 20.76 -23.19 14.08
C LYS A 22 20.66 -24.42 13.17
N ASP A 23 20.93 -25.58 13.73
CA ASP A 23 20.76 -26.89 13.10
C ASP A 23 19.79 -27.73 13.93
N GLY A 24 18.58 -27.93 13.39
CA GLY A 24 17.45 -28.43 14.18
C GLY A 24 17.16 -27.52 15.38
N ASP A 25 17.21 -28.08 16.58
CA ASP A 25 16.96 -27.35 17.84
C ASP A 25 18.24 -26.85 18.54
N GLN A 26 19.43 -27.12 17.98
CA GLN A 26 20.71 -26.74 18.59
C GLN A 26 21.50 -25.74 17.74
N TYR A 27 22.33 -24.92 18.37
CA TYR A 27 23.29 -24.07 17.66
C TYR A 27 24.61 -24.79 17.49
N ARG A 28 24.98 -25.04 16.24
CA ARG A 28 26.35 -25.42 15.88
C ARG A 28 27.22 -24.17 15.83
N LYS A 29 28.46 -24.30 16.31
CA LYS A 29 29.42 -23.20 16.45
C LYS A 29 30.71 -23.60 15.75
N HIS A 30 31.27 -22.65 15.01
CA HIS A 30 32.58 -22.76 14.39
C HIS A 30 33.48 -21.68 14.97
N THR A 31 34.60 -22.10 15.53
CA THR A 31 35.67 -21.23 16.04
C THR A 31 36.43 -20.58 14.90
N TYR A 32 37.20 -19.53 15.19
CA TYR A 32 38.10 -18.93 14.21
C TYR A 32 39.17 -19.91 13.70
N ARG A 33 39.66 -20.81 14.56
CA ARG A 33 40.59 -21.88 14.18
C ARG A 33 39.96 -22.83 13.16
N GLU A 34 38.73 -23.27 13.42
CA GLU A 34 37.99 -24.12 12.47
C GLU A 34 37.71 -23.37 11.16
N LEU A 35 37.30 -22.11 11.23
CA LEU A 35 37.09 -21.26 10.05
C LEU A 35 38.32 -21.25 9.14
N ILE A 36 39.49 -20.89 9.66
CA ILE A 36 40.68 -20.74 8.81
C ILE A 36 41.23 -22.07 8.29
N THR A 37 41.16 -23.13 9.11
CA THR A 37 41.58 -24.48 8.69
C THR A 37 40.66 -25.06 7.63
N THR A 38 39.34 -24.86 7.77
CA THR A 38 38.36 -25.24 6.74
C THR A 38 38.57 -24.46 5.45
N VAL A 39 38.77 -23.14 5.51
CA VAL A 39 39.03 -22.31 4.32
C VAL A 39 40.28 -22.77 3.57
N ALA A 40 41.39 -23.06 4.28
CA ALA A 40 42.62 -23.57 3.66
C ALA A 40 42.42 -24.93 2.99
N SER A 41 41.73 -25.85 3.67
CA SER A 41 41.44 -27.20 3.18
C SER A 41 40.56 -27.16 1.92
N VAL A 42 39.49 -26.35 1.95
CA VAL A 42 38.59 -26.15 0.81
C VAL A 42 39.31 -25.49 -0.36
N ALA A 43 40.13 -24.46 -0.13
CA ALA A 43 40.91 -23.82 -1.20
C ALA A 43 41.87 -24.82 -1.88
N ARG A 44 42.51 -25.70 -1.10
CA ARG A 44 43.37 -26.76 -1.64
C ARG A 44 42.57 -27.79 -2.46
N ALA A 45 41.37 -28.16 -2.00
CA ALA A 45 40.50 -29.07 -2.73
C ALA A 45 39.98 -28.45 -4.03
N LEU A 46 39.57 -27.17 -4.03
CA LEU A 46 39.19 -26.42 -5.24
C LEU A 46 40.33 -26.40 -6.26
N SER A 47 41.57 -26.17 -5.80
CA SER A 47 42.76 -26.21 -6.66
C SER A 47 42.96 -27.59 -7.31
N ARG A 48 42.71 -28.69 -6.59
CA ARG A 48 42.76 -30.06 -7.15
C ARG A 48 41.65 -30.35 -8.14
N LEU A 49 40.52 -29.65 -8.05
CA LEU A 49 39.44 -29.67 -9.06
C LEU A 49 39.77 -28.80 -10.28
N GLY A 50 40.99 -28.23 -10.36
CA GLY A 50 41.46 -27.43 -11.48
C GLY A 50 41.01 -25.98 -11.46
N ILE A 51 40.44 -25.49 -10.35
CA ILE A 51 40.07 -24.08 -10.17
C ILE A 51 41.32 -23.29 -9.77
N GLY A 52 41.55 -22.15 -10.40
CA GLY A 52 42.71 -21.30 -10.15
C GLY A 52 42.40 -19.81 -10.15
N LYS A 53 43.46 -18.99 -10.14
CA LYS A 53 43.35 -17.52 -10.16
C LYS A 53 42.53 -17.06 -11.37
N GLY A 54 41.61 -16.15 -11.12
CA GLY A 54 40.67 -15.61 -12.11
C GLY A 54 39.44 -16.48 -12.36
N ASP A 55 39.46 -17.79 -12.04
CA ASP A 55 38.31 -18.66 -12.32
C ASP A 55 37.05 -18.24 -11.57
N ARG A 56 35.89 -18.28 -12.25
CA ARG A 56 34.61 -17.89 -11.68
C ARG A 56 33.92 -19.10 -11.05
N VAL A 57 33.64 -19.01 -9.75
CA VAL A 57 32.92 -20.04 -9.00
C VAL A 57 31.63 -19.43 -8.47
N ALA A 58 30.50 -19.95 -8.93
CA ALA A 58 29.19 -19.49 -8.50
C ALA A 58 28.82 -20.12 -7.15
N VAL A 59 28.16 -19.34 -6.29
CA VAL A 59 27.61 -19.85 -5.02
C VAL A 59 26.10 -19.63 -5.04
N LEU A 60 25.34 -20.71 -5.24
CA LEU A 60 23.89 -20.72 -5.33
C LEU A 60 23.33 -21.52 -4.14
N SER A 61 23.16 -20.86 -3.00
CA SER A 61 22.66 -21.49 -1.78
C SER A 61 22.12 -20.43 -0.80
N GLU A 62 21.20 -20.85 0.06
CA GLU A 62 20.77 -20.14 1.26
C GLU A 62 21.94 -19.85 2.23
N ASN A 63 21.72 -18.97 3.21
CA ASN A 63 22.77 -18.64 4.18
C ASN A 63 23.09 -19.88 5.04
N ARG A 64 24.37 -20.25 5.08
CA ARG A 64 24.89 -21.36 5.90
C ARG A 64 26.41 -21.24 6.05
N PRO A 65 27.05 -21.93 7.00
CA PRO A 65 28.51 -21.85 7.17
C PRO A 65 29.29 -22.22 5.91
N GLU A 66 28.86 -23.24 5.17
CA GLU A 66 29.51 -23.70 3.93
C GLU A 66 29.54 -22.62 2.85
N TRP A 67 28.54 -21.73 2.84
CA TRP A 67 28.53 -20.54 1.99
C TRP A 67 29.70 -19.62 2.34
N VAL A 68 29.90 -19.34 3.63
CA VAL A 68 30.98 -18.47 4.14
C VAL A 68 32.35 -19.09 3.85
N PHE A 69 32.51 -20.39 4.13
CA PHE A 69 33.74 -21.12 3.84
C PHE A 69 34.07 -21.10 2.35
N SER A 70 33.08 -21.29 1.47
CA SER A 70 33.27 -21.24 0.02
C SER A 70 33.67 -19.86 -0.45
N TYR A 71 32.97 -18.81 0.00
CA TYR A 71 33.30 -17.43 -0.37
C TYR A 71 34.75 -17.09 -0.02
N LEU A 72 35.17 -17.40 1.20
CA LEU A 72 36.52 -17.13 1.67
C LEU A 72 37.57 -18.01 0.97
N ALA A 73 37.28 -19.28 0.73
CA ALA A 73 38.20 -20.19 0.03
C ALA A 73 38.41 -19.77 -1.44
N ILE A 74 37.33 -19.50 -2.17
CA ILE A 74 37.37 -19.05 -3.58
C ILE A 74 38.19 -17.75 -3.68
N THR A 75 37.85 -16.75 -2.87
CA THR A 75 38.57 -15.47 -2.91
C THR A 75 40.00 -15.58 -2.39
N SER A 76 40.29 -16.49 -1.46
CA SER A 76 41.67 -16.68 -0.95
C SER A 76 42.66 -17.15 -2.00
N MET A 77 42.22 -17.95 -2.96
CA MET A 77 43.07 -18.49 -4.03
C MET A 77 43.07 -17.62 -5.29
N GLY A 78 42.52 -16.40 -5.21
CA GLY A 78 42.42 -15.45 -6.32
C GLY A 78 41.39 -15.83 -7.38
N ALA A 79 40.52 -16.80 -7.10
CA ALA A 79 39.35 -17.09 -7.92
C ALA A 79 38.24 -16.06 -7.59
N VAL A 80 37.33 -15.87 -8.54
CA VAL A 80 36.26 -14.88 -8.47
C VAL A 80 34.99 -15.56 -7.97
N VAL A 81 34.49 -15.13 -6.82
CA VAL A 81 33.20 -15.61 -6.31
C VAL A 81 32.04 -14.92 -7.04
N VAL A 82 31.04 -15.69 -7.45
CA VAL A 82 29.82 -15.18 -8.07
C VAL A 82 28.62 -15.57 -7.20
N PRO A 83 28.26 -14.74 -6.20
CA PRO A 83 27.11 -15.02 -5.34
C PRO A 83 25.80 -14.92 -6.13
N LEU A 84 25.00 -15.98 -6.10
CA LEU A 84 23.71 -16.05 -6.78
C LEU A 84 22.58 -16.26 -5.76
N ASP A 85 21.43 -15.67 -6.05
CA ASP A 85 20.25 -15.81 -5.20
C ASP A 85 19.67 -17.23 -5.33
N ALA A 86 19.58 -17.94 -4.20
CA ALA A 86 19.01 -19.28 -4.11
C ALA A 86 17.56 -19.36 -4.62
N GLN A 87 16.84 -18.24 -4.70
CA GLN A 87 15.48 -18.16 -5.23
C GLN A 87 15.39 -17.94 -6.74
N LEU A 88 16.50 -17.77 -7.45
CA LEU A 88 16.49 -17.67 -8.92
C LEU A 88 15.78 -18.89 -9.55
N THR A 89 15.14 -18.66 -10.69
CA THR A 89 14.59 -19.71 -11.53
C THR A 89 15.71 -20.49 -12.23
N ASP A 90 15.42 -21.71 -12.66
CA ASP A 90 16.30 -22.54 -13.50
C ASP A 90 16.82 -21.77 -14.74
N ARG A 91 15.95 -21.01 -15.41
CA ARG A 91 16.29 -20.18 -16.56
C ARG A 91 17.26 -19.06 -16.20
N GLU A 92 17.00 -18.34 -15.11
CA GLU A 92 17.89 -17.26 -14.64
C GLU A 92 19.25 -17.81 -14.19
N VAL A 93 19.28 -18.93 -13.47
CA VAL A 93 20.53 -19.60 -13.07
C VAL A 93 21.34 -19.98 -14.31
N SER A 94 20.70 -20.60 -15.31
CA SER A 94 21.37 -20.99 -16.55
C SER A 94 21.98 -19.80 -17.28
N LEU A 95 21.23 -18.69 -17.38
CA LEU A 95 21.67 -17.43 -17.98
C LEU A 95 22.88 -16.85 -17.23
N LEU A 96 22.81 -16.73 -15.91
CA LEU A 96 23.87 -16.12 -15.10
C LEU A 96 25.15 -16.96 -15.09
N LEU A 97 25.03 -18.29 -14.97
CA LEU A 97 26.17 -19.20 -15.04
C LEU A 97 26.89 -19.12 -16.39
N SER A 98 26.14 -18.91 -17.48
CA SER A 98 26.73 -18.69 -18.81
C SER A 98 27.34 -17.30 -18.90
N ASN A 99 26.67 -16.27 -18.39
CA ASN A 99 27.14 -14.89 -18.49
C ASN A 99 28.50 -14.72 -17.78
N CYS A 100 28.64 -15.26 -16.56
CA CYS A 100 29.89 -15.17 -15.79
C CYS A 100 30.93 -16.25 -16.13
N ASP A 101 30.74 -17.07 -17.16
CA ASP A 101 31.67 -18.14 -17.54
C ASP A 101 32.08 -19.01 -16.32
N ALA A 102 31.08 -19.45 -15.54
CA ALA A 102 31.31 -20.20 -14.31
C ALA A 102 31.98 -21.55 -14.61
N LYS A 103 33.12 -21.80 -13.95
CA LYS A 103 33.85 -23.06 -14.03
C LYS A 103 33.33 -24.10 -13.04
N ALA A 104 32.89 -23.63 -11.88
CA ALA A 104 32.26 -24.45 -10.86
C ALA A 104 31.06 -23.73 -10.23
N VAL A 105 30.16 -24.51 -9.60
CA VAL A 105 29.02 -23.99 -8.85
C VAL A 105 28.85 -24.77 -7.55
N CYS A 106 28.79 -24.04 -6.44
CA CYS A 106 28.42 -24.55 -5.13
C CYS A 106 26.90 -24.50 -4.96
N VAL A 107 26.28 -25.62 -4.59
CA VAL A 107 24.82 -25.76 -4.45
C VAL A 107 24.43 -26.49 -3.17
N SER A 108 23.25 -26.16 -2.64
CA SER A 108 22.52 -26.97 -1.67
C SER A 108 21.61 -27.99 -2.36
N SER A 109 21.10 -28.98 -1.63
CA SER A 109 20.10 -29.92 -2.16
C SER A 109 18.88 -29.20 -2.77
N ALA A 110 18.45 -28.09 -2.15
CA ALA A 110 17.31 -27.31 -2.62
C ALA A 110 17.55 -26.61 -3.97
N THR A 111 18.80 -26.22 -4.25
CA THR A 111 19.19 -25.45 -5.44
C THR A 111 19.81 -26.30 -6.54
N ARG A 112 20.29 -27.51 -6.23
CA ARG A 112 20.88 -28.48 -7.17
C ARG A 112 19.98 -28.79 -8.37
N GLN A 113 18.68 -28.90 -8.13
CA GLN A 113 17.64 -29.18 -9.11
C GLN A 113 17.39 -28.01 -10.09
N LYS A 114 17.94 -26.82 -9.84
CA LYS A 114 17.85 -25.65 -10.73
C LYS A 114 18.98 -25.58 -11.76
N LEU A 115 19.98 -26.44 -11.64
CA LEU A 115 21.09 -26.48 -12.58
C LEU A 115 20.63 -27.12 -13.91
N PRO A 116 21.02 -26.55 -15.06
CA PRO A 116 20.66 -27.12 -16.36
C PRO A 116 21.36 -28.48 -16.57
N PRO A 117 20.68 -29.48 -17.16
CA PRO A 117 21.30 -30.73 -17.54
C PRO A 117 22.35 -30.51 -18.65
N GLY A 118 23.47 -31.24 -18.58
CA GLY A 118 24.47 -31.29 -19.68
C GLY A 118 25.44 -30.11 -19.79
N LYS A 119 25.43 -29.14 -18.87
CA LYS A 119 26.41 -28.05 -18.87
C LYS A 119 27.72 -28.49 -18.20
N ALA A 120 28.86 -28.26 -18.84
CA ALA A 120 30.20 -28.58 -18.33
C ALA A 120 30.64 -27.64 -17.19
N VAL A 121 29.92 -27.64 -16.07
CA VAL A 121 30.26 -26.90 -14.84
C VAL A 121 30.50 -27.91 -13.72
N THR A 122 31.62 -27.80 -13.02
CA THR A 122 31.90 -28.66 -11.87
C THR A 122 30.92 -28.34 -10.74
N VAL A 123 30.13 -29.35 -10.32
CA VAL A 123 29.16 -29.19 -9.23
C VAL A 123 29.81 -29.55 -7.90
N ILE A 124 29.72 -28.63 -6.94
CA ILE A 124 30.15 -28.81 -5.55
C ILE A 124 28.88 -28.80 -4.68
N SER A 125 28.58 -29.91 -4.03
CA SER A 125 27.36 -30.07 -3.23
C SER A 125 27.65 -29.83 -1.75
N TYR A 126 26.90 -28.94 -1.11
CA TYR A 126 26.98 -28.72 0.35
C TYR A 126 26.32 -29.83 1.15
N ASP A 127 25.35 -30.51 0.56
CA ASP A 127 24.60 -31.60 1.16
C ASP A 127 24.95 -32.93 0.46
N ALA A 128 24.55 -34.07 1.03
CA ALA A 128 24.74 -35.36 0.40
C ALA A 128 24.02 -35.42 -0.96
N GLY A 129 24.75 -35.82 -2.01
CA GLY A 129 24.21 -35.89 -3.38
C GLY A 129 25.30 -35.98 -4.44
N ASP A 130 24.90 -35.77 -5.69
CA ASP A 130 25.81 -35.86 -6.85
C ASP A 130 26.75 -34.65 -6.97
N GLY A 131 28.03 -34.91 -7.21
CA GLY A 131 29.08 -33.91 -7.39
C GLY A 131 30.22 -34.09 -6.39
N ALA A 132 31.13 -33.11 -6.33
CA ALA A 132 32.16 -33.08 -5.29
C ALA A 132 31.51 -32.66 -3.96
N LEU A 133 31.57 -33.52 -2.95
CA LEU A 133 30.98 -33.23 -1.64
C LEU A 133 31.83 -32.23 -0.86
N PHE A 134 31.20 -31.13 -0.45
CA PHE A 134 31.88 -30.08 0.32
C PHE A 134 32.37 -30.60 1.68
N SER A 135 31.62 -31.51 2.31
CA SER A 135 32.02 -32.18 3.56
C SER A 135 33.37 -32.88 3.46
N ASP A 136 33.65 -33.47 2.30
CA ASP A 136 34.91 -34.18 2.05
C ASP A 136 36.02 -33.17 1.81
N MET A 137 35.74 -32.10 1.05
CA MET A 137 36.68 -31.00 0.83
C MET A 137 37.13 -30.34 2.14
N MET A 138 36.23 -30.16 3.11
CA MET A 138 36.58 -29.60 4.43
C MET A 138 37.61 -30.48 5.16
N LYS A 139 37.54 -31.80 5.00
CA LYS A 139 38.37 -32.79 5.72
C LYS A 139 39.56 -33.32 4.90
N ALA A 140 39.62 -33.06 3.60
CA ALA A 140 40.60 -33.67 2.70
C ALA A 140 42.04 -33.23 2.96
N HIS A 141 42.24 -32.00 3.43
CA HIS A 141 43.58 -31.41 3.60
C HIS A 141 43.72 -30.69 4.95
N PRO A 142 43.63 -31.42 6.08
CA PRO A 142 43.81 -30.84 7.40
C PRO A 142 45.26 -30.34 7.53
N GLY A 143 45.45 -29.04 7.68
CA GLY A 143 46.78 -28.42 7.75
C GLY A 143 47.35 -27.93 6.40
N ALA A 144 46.54 -27.86 5.33
CA ALA A 144 46.94 -27.12 4.14
C ALA A 144 47.34 -25.68 4.51
N PRO A 145 48.45 -25.15 3.95
CA PRO A 145 48.75 -23.73 4.11
C PRO A 145 47.69 -22.90 3.39
N MET A 146 47.46 -21.69 3.90
CA MET A 146 46.63 -20.72 3.19
C MET A 146 47.30 -20.35 1.85
N PRO A 147 46.52 -20.14 0.76
CA PRO A 147 47.07 -19.70 -0.51
C PRO A 147 47.81 -18.37 -0.41
N GLU A 148 48.69 -18.10 -1.38
CA GLU A 148 49.29 -16.77 -1.53
C GLU A 148 48.20 -15.72 -1.75
N ALA A 149 48.39 -14.57 -1.11
CA ALA A 149 47.41 -13.51 -1.06
C ALA A 149 47.24 -12.85 -2.44
N PRO A 150 46.01 -12.75 -3.00
CA PRO A 150 45.77 -12.02 -4.26
C PRO A 150 46.16 -10.54 -4.21
N PHE A 151 46.39 -9.92 -5.36
CA PHE A 151 46.62 -8.48 -5.44
C PHE A 151 45.33 -7.69 -5.22
N ASP A 152 45.44 -6.47 -4.67
CA ASP A 152 44.27 -5.61 -4.46
C ASP A 152 43.53 -5.28 -5.77
N SER A 153 44.23 -5.25 -6.91
CA SER A 153 43.65 -5.06 -8.24
C SER A 153 42.96 -6.30 -8.80
N ASP A 154 43.18 -7.48 -8.23
CA ASP A 154 42.56 -8.72 -8.70
C ASP A 154 41.04 -8.68 -8.44
N LEU A 155 40.27 -9.20 -9.40
CA LEU A 155 38.82 -9.32 -9.26
C LEU A 155 38.50 -10.35 -8.17
N ALA A 156 37.72 -9.95 -7.16
CA ALA A 156 37.31 -10.81 -6.06
C ALA A 156 35.90 -11.36 -6.27
N ALA A 157 34.97 -10.51 -6.69
CA ALA A 157 33.56 -10.88 -6.80
C ALA A 157 32.87 -10.25 -8.03
N ILE A 158 31.90 -10.99 -8.59
CA ILE A 158 30.92 -10.46 -9.53
C ILE A 158 29.54 -10.59 -8.89
N LEU A 159 28.87 -9.47 -8.64
CA LEU A 159 27.52 -9.46 -8.06
C LEU A 159 26.49 -8.99 -9.08
N TYR A 160 25.48 -9.81 -9.34
CA TYR A 160 24.43 -9.44 -10.28
C TYR A 160 23.37 -8.58 -9.60
N THR A 161 23.09 -7.41 -10.18
CA THR A 161 21.99 -6.55 -9.75
C THR A 161 20.76 -6.80 -10.65
N SER A 162 19.58 -6.73 -10.04
CA SER A 162 18.31 -6.91 -10.75
C SER A 162 18.00 -5.66 -11.59
N GLY A 163 18.59 -5.59 -12.78
CA GLY A 163 18.20 -4.62 -13.80
C GLY A 163 16.76 -4.89 -14.25
N THR A 164 15.96 -3.83 -14.36
CA THR A 164 14.55 -3.88 -14.83
C THR A 164 14.40 -4.30 -16.30
N THR A 165 15.51 -4.47 -17.01
CA THR A 165 15.57 -4.64 -18.48
C THR A 165 15.78 -6.09 -18.95
N GLY A 166 15.79 -7.07 -18.06
CA GLY A 166 15.97 -8.50 -18.42
C GLY A 166 17.40 -8.90 -18.84
N ASP A 167 18.33 -7.93 -18.85
CA ASP A 167 19.75 -8.12 -19.17
C ASP A 167 20.60 -7.97 -17.89
N PRO A 168 21.24 -9.05 -17.39
CA PRO A 168 21.89 -9.06 -16.09
C PRO A 168 23.15 -8.19 -16.09
N LYS A 169 23.28 -7.32 -15.07
CA LYS A 169 24.46 -6.47 -14.87
C LYS A 169 25.31 -7.04 -13.73
N GLY A 170 26.47 -7.60 -14.06
CA GLY A 170 27.43 -8.10 -13.08
C GLY A 170 28.37 -6.99 -12.62
N VAL A 171 28.24 -6.52 -11.38
CA VAL A 171 29.14 -5.53 -10.77
C VAL A 171 30.47 -6.20 -10.41
N MET A 172 31.57 -5.70 -10.97
CA MET A 172 32.92 -6.23 -10.73
C MET A 172 33.57 -5.55 -9.52
N LEU A 173 33.83 -6.30 -8.46
CA LEU A 173 34.50 -5.82 -7.25
C LEU A 173 35.87 -6.46 -7.09
N SER A 174 36.91 -5.64 -7.01
CA SER A 174 38.26 -6.08 -6.68
C SER A 174 38.43 -6.38 -5.20
N HIS A 175 39.52 -7.08 -4.86
CA HIS A 175 39.94 -7.24 -3.46
C HIS A 175 40.13 -5.88 -2.76
N GLY A 176 40.74 -4.91 -3.47
CA GLY A 176 40.95 -3.55 -2.99
C GLY A 176 39.64 -2.83 -2.67
N ASN A 177 38.59 -3.01 -3.48
CA ASN A 177 37.27 -2.40 -3.22
C ASN A 177 36.67 -2.89 -1.89
N LEU A 178 36.67 -4.20 -1.67
CA LEU A 178 36.14 -4.82 -0.46
C LEU A 178 36.95 -4.43 0.78
N VAL A 179 38.28 -4.40 0.66
CA VAL A 179 39.21 -4.02 1.73
C VAL A 179 39.03 -2.56 2.13
N ALA A 180 38.95 -1.67 1.13
CA ALA A 180 38.76 -0.25 1.36
C ALA A 180 37.45 0.03 2.09
N ASN A 181 36.35 -0.61 1.67
CA ASN A 181 35.06 -0.41 2.33
C ASN A 181 35.02 -0.98 3.75
N CYS A 182 35.61 -2.17 3.95
CA CYS A 182 35.76 -2.76 5.29
C CYS A 182 36.61 -1.87 6.21
N THR A 183 37.74 -1.35 5.72
CA THR A 183 38.63 -0.46 6.49
C THR A 183 37.93 0.85 6.86
N SER A 184 37.16 1.41 5.93
CA SER A 184 36.34 2.60 6.18
C SER A 184 35.28 2.32 7.26
N ALA A 185 34.63 1.16 7.21
CA ALA A 185 33.66 0.74 8.22
C ALA A 185 34.29 0.51 9.61
N ILE A 186 35.52 -0.05 9.68
CA ILE A 186 36.26 -0.21 10.93
C ILE A 186 36.56 1.16 11.56
N LYS A 187 37.00 2.15 10.76
CA LYS A 187 37.29 3.52 11.22
C LYS A 187 36.05 4.23 11.82
N LEU A 188 34.84 3.81 11.46
CA LEU A 188 33.60 4.36 12.03
C LEU A 188 33.32 3.88 13.47
N ASN A 189 34.03 2.85 13.96
CA ASN A 189 33.87 2.30 15.32
C ASN A 189 32.41 1.92 15.66
N ILE A 190 31.72 1.26 14.74
CA ILE A 190 30.31 0.86 14.92
C ILE A 190 30.20 -0.57 15.43
N VAL A 191 31.08 -1.45 14.95
CA VAL A 191 31.16 -2.88 15.26
C VAL A 191 32.47 -3.13 16.00
N TYR A 192 32.43 -4.02 16.98
CA TYR A 192 33.52 -4.35 17.88
C TYR A 192 33.73 -5.86 17.94
N LYS A 193 34.90 -6.29 18.41
CA LYS A 193 35.26 -7.69 18.65
C LYS A 193 34.25 -8.45 19.54
N THR A 194 33.60 -7.76 20.46
CA THR A 194 32.64 -8.36 21.39
C THR A 194 31.23 -8.51 20.81
N ASP A 195 31.01 -8.07 19.57
CA ASP A 195 29.70 -8.13 18.95
C ASP A 195 29.37 -9.48 18.35
N ASN A 196 28.08 -9.78 18.42
CA ASN A 196 27.45 -10.86 17.68
C ASN A 196 26.43 -10.25 16.70
N LEU A 197 26.72 -10.35 15.40
CA LEU A 197 25.89 -9.81 14.32
C LEU A 197 24.90 -10.86 13.83
N LEU A 198 23.61 -10.52 13.81
CA LEU A 198 22.59 -11.39 13.24
C LEU A 198 22.54 -11.26 11.71
N CYS A 199 22.92 -12.32 11.02
CA CYS A 199 22.85 -12.48 9.58
C CYS A 199 21.57 -13.22 9.16
N LEU A 200 20.49 -12.45 9.00
CA LEU A 200 19.23 -12.92 8.42
C LEU A 200 19.05 -12.52 6.94
N LEU A 201 19.77 -11.48 6.51
CA LEU A 201 19.72 -11.02 5.12
C LEU A 201 20.58 -11.92 4.22
N PRO A 202 20.18 -12.18 2.96
CA PRO A 202 20.90 -13.09 2.08
C PRO A 202 22.32 -12.63 1.77
N LEU A 203 23.32 -13.50 1.97
CA LEU A 203 24.74 -13.21 1.78
C LEU A 203 25.15 -12.95 0.32
N HIS A 204 24.29 -13.27 -0.65
CA HIS A 204 24.53 -12.90 -2.05
C HIS A 204 24.43 -11.39 -2.30
N HIS A 205 23.90 -10.61 -1.35
CA HIS A 205 23.95 -9.16 -1.39
C HIS A 205 25.23 -8.63 -0.71
N THR A 206 25.85 -7.60 -1.30
CA THR A 206 27.07 -6.97 -0.74
C THR A 206 26.87 -6.40 0.66
N TYR A 207 25.68 -5.93 1.01
CA TYR A 207 25.39 -5.39 2.35
C TYR A 207 25.63 -6.39 3.48
N PRO A 208 24.89 -7.51 3.58
CA PRO A 208 25.15 -8.52 4.60
C PRO A 208 26.50 -9.22 4.42
N ALA A 209 26.98 -9.43 3.20
CA ALA A 209 28.29 -10.01 2.97
C ALA A 209 29.41 -9.16 3.59
N LEU A 210 29.36 -7.83 3.44
CA LEU A 210 30.32 -6.95 4.09
C LEU A 210 30.06 -6.87 5.59
N ALA A 211 28.85 -6.48 6.00
CA ALA A 211 28.56 -6.14 7.39
C ALA A 211 28.61 -7.36 8.32
N CYS A 212 27.89 -8.43 7.99
CA CYS A 212 27.75 -9.59 8.88
C CYS A 212 28.95 -10.54 8.79
N MET A 213 29.56 -10.68 7.61
CA MET A 213 30.64 -11.63 7.38
C MET A 213 32.01 -10.94 7.37
N LEU A 214 32.33 -10.15 6.35
CA LEU A 214 33.70 -9.68 6.15
C LEU A 214 34.19 -8.73 7.26
N LEU A 215 33.37 -7.77 7.67
CA LEU A 215 33.68 -6.82 8.74
C LEU A 215 33.76 -7.51 10.10
N THR A 216 32.74 -8.30 10.46
CA THR A 216 32.68 -9.03 11.74
C THR A 216 33.88 -9.95 11.91
N LEU A 217 34.18 -10.77 10.88
CA LEU A 217 35.26 -11.74 10.93
C LEU A 217 36.64 -11.07 10.94
N SER A 218 36.76 -9.89 10.31
CA SER A 218 38.01 -9.11 10.35
C SER A 218 38.29 -8.46 11.70
N LEU A 219 37.29 -8.37 12.58
CA LEU A 219 37.39 -7.76 13.91
C LEU A 219 37.43 -8.79 15.05
N GLY A 220 37.35 -10.09 14.76
CA GLY A 220 37.25 -11.13 15.79
C GLY A 220 35.85 -11.28 16.41
N GLY A 221 34.81 -10.71 15.80
CA GLY A 221 33.43 -10.81 16.28
C GLY A 221 32.75 -12.14 15.93
N THR A 222 31.49 -12.30 16.32
CA THR A 222 30.68 -13.49 16.02
C THR A 222 29.59 -13.16 15.00
N MET A 223 29.37 -14.06 14.04
CA MET A 223 28.26 -14.00 13.09
C MET A 223 27.23 -15.09 13.41
N THR A 224 25.99 -14.71 13.67
CA THR A 224 24.87 -15.66 13.83
C THR A 224 24.04 -15.74 12.57
N ILE A 225 23.94 -16.93 11.96
CA ILE A 225 23.11 -17.15 10.77
C ILE A 225 21.70 -17.59 11.20
N LEU A 226 20.68 -16.91 10.67
CA LEU A 226 19.27 -17.28 10.86
C LEU A 226 18.53 -17.28 9.52
N ASN A 227 17.97 -18.44 9.15
CA ASN A 227 17.18 -18.62 7.93
C ASN A 227 15.67 -18.46 8.17
N SER A 228 15.27 -17.48 8.99
CA SER A 228 13.87 -17.13 9.23
C SER A 228 13.69 -15.62 9.36
N LEU A 229 12.63 -15.11 8.74
CA LEU A 229 12.19 -13.71 8.86
C LEU A 229 11.01 -13.55 9.82
N LYS A 230 10.58 -14.62 10.49
CA LYS A 230 9.47 -14.57 11.45
C LYS A 230 9.93 -13.87 12.73
N GLY A 231 9.13 -12.93 13.21
CA GLY A 231 9.42 -12.16 14.42
C GLY A 231 9.77 -13.02 15.65
N PRO A 232 9.00 -14.06 16.00
CA PRO A 232 9.32 -14.95 17.12
C PRO A 232 10.69 -15.64 16.99
N ASP A 233 11.02 -16.13 15.79
CA ASP A 233 12.30 -16.83 15.55
C ASP A 233 13.50 -15.88 15.69
N ILE A 234 13.36 -14.64 15.19
CA ILE A 234 14.38 -13.59 15.34
C ILE A 234 14.61 -13.30 16.82
N ILE A 235 13.52 -13.06 17.58
CA ILE A 235 13.61 -12.73 19.01
C ILE A 235 14.22 -13.90 19.81
N ALA A 236 13.78 -15.14 19.57
CA ALA A 236 14.35 -16.32 20.21
C ALA A 236 15.85 -16.45 19.90
N CYS A 237 16.24 -16.31 18.64
CA CYS A 237 17.64 -16.37 18.23
C CYS A 237 18.50 -15.31 18.92
N MET A 238 18.01 -14.07 19.02
CA MET A 238 18.72 -13.00 19.71
C MET A 238 18.92 -13.30 21.21
N GLN A 239 17.92 -13.88 21.87
CA GLN A 239 17.99 -14.26 23.28
C GLN A 239 18.92 -15.47 23.52
N GLU A 240 18.83 -16.50 22.68
CA GLU A 240 19.58 -17.75 22.79
C GLU A 240 21.07 -17.57 22.50
N THR A 241 21.41 -16.68 21.55
CA THR A 241 22.78 -16.55 21.03
C THR A 241 23.48 -15.27 21.46
N GLY A 242 22.77 -14.36 22.13
CA GLY A 242 23.31 -13.09 22.61
C GLY A 242 23.69 -12.13 21.49
N VAL A 243 22.85 -12.03 20.44
CA VAL A 243 23.01 -11.04 19.36
C VAL A 243 23.09 -9.63 19.96
N SER A 244 24.10 -8.87 19.56
CA SER A 244 24.28 -7.47 19.98
C SER A 244 23.86 -6.48 18.89
N VAL A 245 23.98 -6.87 17.62
CA VAL A 245 23.72 -6.01 16.46
C VAL A 245 22.77 -6.71 15.48
N LEU A 246 21.66 -6.04 15.18
CA LEU A 246 20.69 -6.47 14.17
C LEU A 246 20.97 -5.74 12.85
N VAL A 247 21.34 -6.48 11.82
CA VAL A 247 21.52 -5.95 10.46
C VAL A 247 20.23 -6.20 9.68
N GLY A 248 19.55 -5.13 9.28
CA GLY A 248 18.23 -5.19 8.67
C GLY A 248 18.04 -4.23 7.50
N VAL A 249 16.91 -4.41 6.80
CA VAL A 249 16.38 -3.46 5.82
C VAL A 249 15.25 -2.62 6.45
N PRO A 250 14.87 -1.46 5.88
CA PRO A 250 13.81 -0.63 6.44
C PRO A 250 12.52 -1.38 6.76
N GLN A 251 12.09 -2.30 5.89
CA GLN A 251 10.88 -3.10 6.10
C GLN A 251 10.93 -3.95 7.37
N LEU A 252 12.10 -4.51 7.72
CA LEU A 252 12.26 -5.27 8.96
C LEU A 252 12.07 -4.36 10.18
N LEU A 253 12.68 -3.17 10.16
CA LEU A 253 12.53 -2.19 11.24
C LEU A 253 11.08 -1.68 11.34
N THR A 254 10.40 -1.45 10.21
CA THR A 254 8.98 -1.10 10.17
C THR A 254 8.11 -2.21 10.77
N ALA A 255 8.38 -3.48 10.45
CA ALA A 255 7.65 -4.61 11.01
C ALA A 255 7.87 -4.75 12.52
N LEU A 256 9.11 -4.57 13.00
CA LEU A 256 9.43 -4.56 14.43
C LEU A 256 8.72 -3.41 15.16
N ARG A 257 8.78 -2.19 14.60
CA ARG A 257 8.04 -1.04 15.12
C ARG A 257 6.55 -1.34 15.21
N ARG A 258 5.96 -1.85 14.12
CA ARG A 258 4.53 -2.18 14.07
C ARG A 258 4.16 -3.19 15.16
N ALA A 259 4.93 -4.26 15.32
CA ALA A 259 4.69 -5.25 16.37
C ALA A 259 4.74 -4.65 17.79
N ILE A 260 5.65 -3.68 18.04
CA ILE A 260 5.72 -2.97 19.32
C ILE A 260 4.51 -2.04 19.50
N VAL A 261 4.20 -1.24 18.49
CA VAL A 261 3.07 -0.28 18.51
C VAL A 261 1.74 -1.01 18.65
N ASP A 262 1.50 -2.08 17.89
CA ASP A 262 0.27 -2.88 17.97
C ASP A 262 0.10 -3.47 19.37
N LYS A 263 1.19 -3.86 20.04
CA LYS A 263 1.14 -4.34 21.43
C LYS A 263 0.81 -3.23 22.44
N ILE A 264 1.32 -2.02 22.22
CA ILE A 264 0.99 -0.83 23.02
C ILE A 264 -0.48 -0.45 22.81
N GLU A 265 -0.94 -0.45 21.55
CA GLU A 265 -2.32 -0.17 21.21
C GLU A 265 -3.25 -1.26 21.77
N SER A 266 -2.89 -2.54 21.73
CA SER A 266 -3.72 -3.60 22.34
C SER A 266 -3.75 -3.59 23.87
N SER A 267 -3.02 -2.68 24.53
CA SER A 267 -2.96 -2.58 26.00
C SER A 267 -4.15 -1.78 26.55
N PRO A 268 -4.53 -1.96 27.83
CA PRO A 268 -5.59 -1.19 28.48
C PRO A 268 -5.43 0.33 28.30
N PRO A 269 -6.53 1.11 28.19
CA PRO A 269 -6.48 2.55 27.86
C PRO A 269 -5.51 3.36 28.71
N LEU A 270 -5.44 3.09 30.02
CA LEU A 270 -4.52 3.76 30.94
C LEU A 270 -3.04 3.51 30.59
N LEU A 271 -2.68 2.25 30.29
CA LEU A 271 -1.32 1.88 29.90
C LEU A 271 -0.95 2.43 28.52
N ARG A 272 -1.91 2.49 27.59
CA ARG A 272 -1.72 3.09 26.27
C ARG A 272 -1.41 4.59 26.38
N ILE A 273 -2.16 5.33 27.21
CA ILE A 273 -1.92 6.76 27.46
C ILE A 273 -0.54 6.96 28.10
N LEU A 274 -0.22 6.18 29.14
CA LEU A 274 1.08 6.23 29.80
C LEU A 274 2.23 5.97 28.81
N ALA A 275 2.13 4.95 27.96
CA ALA A 275 3.16 4.63 26.97
C ALA A 275 3.38 5.77 25.98
N LYS A 276 2.32 6.43 25.49
CA LYS A 276 2.42 7.59 24.59
C LYS A 276 3.08 8.79 25.27
N LEU A 277 2.73 9.06 26.54
CA LEU A 277 3.37 10.12 27.33
C LEU A 277 4.87 9.84 27.55
N LEU A 278 5.23 8.61 27.91
CA LEU A 278 6.63 8.20 28.10
C LEU A 278 7.42 8.28 26.79
N LEU A 279 6.82 7.94 25.65
CA LEU A 279 7.45 8.04 24.35
C LEU A 279 7.74 9.50 23.98
N GLY A 280 6.75 10.39 24.19
CA GLY A 280 6.90 11.83 23.99
C GLY A 280 7.97 12.44 24.90
N LEU A 281 7.97 12.07 26.19
CA LEU A 281 8.98 12.51 27.15
C LEU A 281 10.39 12.05 26.75
N SER A 282 10.54 10.79 26.35
CA SER A 282 11.81 10.22 25.89
C SER A 282 12.35 11.00 24.68
N GLY A 283 11.49 11.29 23.70
CA GLY A 283 11.86 12.09 22.53
C GLY A 283 12.27 13.52 22.88
N LEU A 284 11.52 14.18 23.78
CA LEU A 284 11.82 15.55 24.23
C LEU A 284 13.17 15.62 24.96
N VAL A 285 13.41 14.73 25.93
CA VAL A 285 14.67 14.69 26.69
C VAL A 285 15.83 14.42 25.74
N ARG A 286 15.71 13.42 24.85
CA ARG A 286 16.76 13.13 23.86
C ARG A 286 17.05 14.33 22.96
N LYS A 287 16.01 15.05 22.51
CA LYS A 287 16.18 16.24 21.65
C LYS A 287 16.85 17.42 22.36
N LEU A 288 16.59 17.60 23.65
CA LEU A 288 17.13 18.73 24.43
C LEU A 288 18.52 18.44 25.01
N THR A 289 18.77 17.23 25.49
CA THR A 289 19.99 16.90 26.25
C THR A 289 20.90 15.89 25.55
N GLY A 290 20.43 15.23 24.49
CA GLY A 290 21.13 14.11 23.85
C GLY A 290 21.10 12.80 24.66
N VAL A 291 20.50 12.79 25.84
CA VAL A 291 20.49 11.63 26.75
C VAL A 291 19.41 10.63 26.36
N ASN A 292 19.79 9.35 26.27
CA ASN A 292 18.87 8.25 25.93
C ASN A 292 18.20 7.64 27.18
N ILE A 293 17.11 8.25 27.65
CA ILE A 293 16.31 7.69 28.77
C ILE A 293 15.34 6.58 28.36
N GLY A 294 15.06 6.45 27.05
CA GLY A 294 14.10 5.48 26.52
C GLY A 294 14.45 4.03 26.89
N LYS A 295 15.74 3.69 26.95
CA LYS A 295 16.19 2.34 27.35
C LYS A 295 15.73 1.96 28.76
N ALA A 296 15.73 2.92 29.70
CA ALA A 296 15.25 2.70 31.06
C ALA A 296 13.71 2.65 31.12
N LEU A 297 13.04 3.58 30.44
CA LEU A 297 11.56 3.67 30.42
C LEU A 297 10.91 2.45 29.77
N PHE A 298 11.52 1.91 28.72
CA PHE A 298 11.00 0.79 27.94
C PHE A 298 11.77 -0.51 28.20
N GLY A 299 12.32 -0.71 29.40
CA GLY A 299 13.15 -1.87 29.74
C GLY A 299 12.52 -3.23 29.41
N LYS A 300 11.19 -3.39 29.56
CA LYS A 300 10.46 -4.62 29.15
C LYS A 300 10.49 -4.88 27.65
N VAL A 301 10.51 -3.83 26.82
CA VAL A 301 10.65 -3.94 25.36
C VAL A 301 12.07 -4.35 25.02
N HIS A 302 13.08 -3.70 25.61
CA HIS A 302 14.49 -4.03 25.41
C HIS A 302 14.84 -5.45 25.85
N ALA A 303 14.30 -5.92 26.97
CA ALA A 303 14.53 -7.28 27.49
C ALA A 303 14.13 -8.38 26.48
N ARG A 304 13.16 -8.12 25.59
CA ARG A 304 12.79 -9.09 24.55
C ARG A 304 13.90 -9.30 23.52
N PHE A 305 14.66 -8.27 23.18
CA PHE A 305 15.76 -8.37 22.22
C PHE A 305 17.03 -9.01 22.81
N GLY A 306 17.04 -9.28 24.11
CA GLY A 306 18.18 -9.89 24.81
C GLY A 306 19.12 -8.86 25.46
N PRO A 307 19.89 -9.27 26.48
CA PRO A 307 20.66 -8.36 27.32
C PRO A 307 21.86 -7.72 26.63
N LYS A 308 22.40 -8.36 25.58
CA LYS A 308 23.55 -7.87 24.82
C LYS A 308 23.16 -6.94 23.67
N PHE A 309 21.87 -6.81 23.37
CA PHE A 309 21.40 -6.04 22.24
C PHE A 309 21.66 -4.54 22.40
N ARG A 310 22.28 -3.92 21.39
CA ARG A 310 22.70 -2.52 21.45
C ARG A 310 22.45 -1.70 20.19
N LEU A 311 22.31 -2.31 19.01
CA LEU A 311 22.31 -1.58 17.73
C LEU A 311 21.42 -2.23 16.67
N MET A 312 20.67 -1.38 15.96
CA MET A 312 19.97 -1.71 14.71
C MET A 312 20.62 -0.95 13.55
N ALA A 313 21.17 -1.69 12.58
CA ALA A 313 21.67 -1.14 11.33
C ALA A 313 20.64 -1.31 10.22
N SER A 314 20.36 -0.24 9.48
CA SER A 314 19.46 -0.22 8.33
C SER A 314 20.21 0.19 7.07
N GLY A 315 19.97 -0.53 5.98
CA GLY A 315 20.55 -0.23 4.67
C GLY A 315 19.78 -0.89 3.53
N GLY A 316 20.21 -0.61 2.30
CA GLY A 316 19.61 -1.17 1.07
C GLY A 316 18.35 -0.45 0.57
N ALA A 317 17.72 0.38 1.39
CA ALA A 317 16.63 1.29 1.00
C ALA A 317 16.54 2.46 2.00
N ARG A 318 15.80 3.51 1.63
CA ARG A 318 15.55 4.67 2.48
C ARG A 318 14.77 4.26 3.74
N LEU A 319 15.28 4.60 4.92
CA LEU A 319 14.56 4.42 6.16
C LEU A 319 13.52 5.52 6.34
N ASP A 320 12.32 5.13 6.76
CA ASP A 320 11.27 6.08 7.09
C ASP A 320 11.69 6.92 8.32
N PRO A 321 11.68 8.27 8.23
CA PRO A 321 11.99 9.14 9.37
C PRO A 321 11.14 8.85 10.62
N ASP A 322 9.90 8.41 10.45
CA ASP A 322 8.99 8.09 11.56
C ASP A 322 9.42 6.78 12.24
N VAL A 323 9.87 5.80 11.44
CA VAL A 323 10.41 4.55 11.98
C VAL A 323 11.69 4.80 12.76
N TYR A 324 12.60 5.62 12.20
CA TYR A 324 13.81 6.04 12.91
C TYR A 324 13.48 6.75 14.22
N THR A 325 12.54 7.70 14.18
CA THR A 325 12.17 8.54 15.33
C THR A 325 11.53 7.71 16.44
N ASP A 326 10.55 6.87 16.11
CA ASP A 326 9.84 6.05 17.09
C ASP A 326 10.77 5.03 17.76
N MET A 327 11.60 4.34 16.97
CA MET A 327 12.56 3.37 17.50
C MET A 327 13.63 4.06 18.36
N SER A 328 14.08 5.25 17.96
CA SER A 328 14.99 6.07 18.76
C SER A 328 14.35 6.53 20.08
N ASN A 329 13.08 6.92 20.06
CA ASN A 329 12.33 7.34 21.25
C ASN A 329 12.07 6.16 22.20
N LEU A 330 11.91 4.94 21.68
CA LEU A 330 11.90 3.70 22.47
C LEU A 330 13.26 3.38 23.10
N GLY A 331 14.31 4.11 22.72
CA GLY A 331 15.64 4.02 23.29
C GLY A 331 16.59 3.10 22.52
N PHE A 332 16.21 2.62 21.34
CA PHE A 332 17.13 1.89 20.46
C PHE A 332 18.12 2.85 19.79
N LEU A 333 19.30 2.33 19.48
CA LEU A 333 20.25 2.98 18.58
C LEU A 333 19.97 2.47 17.17
N VAL A 334 19.44 3.34 16.32
CA VAL A 334 19.21 3.05 14.91
C VAL A 334 20.23 3.82 14.08
N ILE A 335 20.82 3.14 13.13
CA ILE A 335 21.83 3.68 12.24
C ILE A 335 21.43 3.36 10.81
N GLU A 336 21.45 4.37 9.95
CA GLU A 336 21.22 4.24 8.52
C GLU A 336 22.53 4.45 7.75
N ALA A 337 22.80 3.54 6.82
CA ALA A 337 23.90 3.60 5.88
C ALA A 337 23.38 3.53 4.45
N TYR A 338 24.01 4.26 3.55
CA TYR A 338 23.67 4.27 2.13
C TYR A 338 24.86 3.91 1.27
N GLY A 339 24.55 3.22 0.18
CA GLY A 339 25.40 2.97 -0.95
C GLY A 339 24.77 1.89 -1.83
N LEU A 340 25.52 1.45 -2.83
CA LEU A 340 25.08 0.54 -3.86
C LEU A 340 26.03 -0.66 -3.93
N THR A 341 25.64 -1.70 -4.67
CA THR A 341 26.57 -2.80 -4.99
C THR A 341 27.84 -2.25 -5.63
N GLU A 342 27.70 -1.23 -6.47
CA GLU A 342 28.78 -0.49 -7.14
C GLU A 342 29.70 0.30 -6.20
N THR A 343 29.36 0.45 -4.91
CA THR A 343 30.18 1.15 -3.89
C THR A 343 30.57 0.24 -2.71
N SER A 344 30.34 -1.07 -2.86
CA SER A 344 30.93 -2.20 -2.14
C SER A 344 30.77 -2.37 -0.61
N PRO A 345 29.63 -2.12 0.08
CA PRO A 345 28.38 -1.53 -0.37
C PRO A 345 28.19 -0.08 0.11
N ALA A 346 28.94 0.41 1.10
CA ALA A 346 28.64 1.66 1.80
C ALA A 346 29.39 2.85 1.19
N ALA A 347 28.76 4.02 1.19
CA ALA A 347 29.37 5.28 0.76
C ALA A 347 29.11 6.41 1.76
N THR A 348 27.94 6.43 2.38
CA THR A 348 27.61 7.37 3.45
C THR A 348 27.01 6.65 4.66
N PHE A 349 27.09 7.31 5.81
CA PHE A 349 26.70 6.73 7.08
C PHE A 349 26.24 7.81 8.07
N ASN A 350 25.21 7.53 8.87
CA ASN A 350 24.79 8.39 9.97
C ASN A 350 25.69 8.24 11.21
N PRO A 351 26.52 9.23 11.58
CA PRO A 351 27.47 9.09 12.68
C PRO A 351 26.79 8.82 14.02
N VAL A 352 27.40 7.96 14.84
CA VAL A 352 26.89 7.60 16.16
C VAL A 352 26.77 8.86 17.04
N GLY A 353 25.58 9.13 17.58
CA GLY A 353 25.31 10.28 18.44
C GLY A 353 25.00 11.57 17.69
N LYS A 354 25.08 11.57 16.34
CA LYS A 354 24.73 12.70 15.47
C LYS A 354 23.86 12.26 14.30
N GLN A 355 23.02 11.23 14.48
CA GLN A 355 22.16 10.74 13.42
C GLN A 355 21.05 11.74 13.09
N LYS A 356 20.70 11.86 11.80
CA LYS A 356 19.66 12.79 11.34
C LYS A 356 18.56 12.02 10.62
N ALA A 357 17.34 12.11 11.14
CA ALA A 357 16.19 11.39 10.58
C ALA A 357 15.99 11.75 9.09
N GLY A 358 15.87 10.74 8.23
CA GLY A 358 15.68 10.90 6.79
C GLY A 358 16.93 11.27 5.99
N SER A 359 18.08 11.43 6.65
CA SER A 359 19.38 11.59 5.98
C SER A 359 20.06 10.26 5.76
N ILE A 360 20.78 10.13 4.65
CA ILE A 360 21.69 9.00 4.41
C ILE A 360 23.06 9.19 5.08
N GLY A 361 23.23 10.26 5.85
CA GLY A 361 24.42 10.57 6.63
C GLY A 361 25.47 11.37 5.86
N VAL A 362 26.71 11.22 6.31
CA VAL A 362 27.90 11.88 5.76
C VAL A 362 28.81 10.85 5.07
N PRO A 363 29.72 11.25 4.18
CA PRO A 363 30.66 10.32 3.54
C PRO A 363 31.45 9.50 4.58
N ILE A 364 31.62 8.22 4.32
CA ILE A 364 32.50 7.37 5.12
C ILE A 364 33.97 7.75 4.88
N PRO A 365 34.91 7.38 5.77
CA PRO A 365 36.33 7.66 5.55
C PRO A 365 36.81 7.20 4.18
N ASP A 366 37.73 7.96 3.58
CA ASP A 366 38.34 7.67 2.26
C ASP A 366 37.37 7.68 1.06
N VAL A 367 36.09 8.08 1.26
CA VAL A 367 35.08 8.21 0.21
C VAL A 367 34.63 9.66 0.09
N GLU A 368 34.60 10.16 -1.13
CA GLU A 368 34.07 11.48 -1.48
C GLU A 368 32.66 11.34 -2.07
N VAL A 369 31.76 12.21 -1.64
CA VAL A 369 30.39 12.30 -2.18
C VAL A 369 30.07 13.74 -2.49
N ARG A 370 29.45 13.98 -3.65
CA ARG A 370 28.99 15.31 -4.09
C ARG A 370 27.63 15.24 -4.74
N ILE A 371 26.97 16.40 -4.81
CA ILE A 371 25.80 16.61 -5.67
C ILE A 371 26.32 17.14 -7.01
N SER A 372 26.14 16.37 -8.07
CA SER A 372 26.49 16.74 -9.44
C SER A 372 25.34 17.47 -10.11
N GLU A 373 25.69 18.51 -10.88
CA GLU A 373 24.74 19.33 -11.65
C GLU A 373 23.52 19.78 -10.82
N PRO A 374 23.73 20.43 -9.65
CA PRO A 374 22.62 20.87 -8.82
C PRO A 374 21.80 21.94 -9.55
N ASP A 375 20.48 21.82 -9.48
CA ASP A 375 19.56 22.86 -9.92
C ASP A 375 19.51 24.05 -8.95
N ALA A 376 18.67 25.05 -9.25
CA ALA A 376 18.53 26.26 -8.42
C ALA A 376 18.10 25.97 -6.96
N SER A 377 17.57 24.79 -6.66
CA SER A 377 17.22 24.36 -5.30
C SER A 377 18.34 23.60 -4.58
N GLY A 378 19.47 23.37 -5.25
CA GLY A 378 20.59 22.57 -4.74
C GLY A 378 20.40 21.06 -4.93
N MET A 379 19.36 20.63 -5.66
CA MET A 379 19.10 19.22 -5.94
C MET A 379 19.83 18.77 -7.21
N GLY A 380 20.48 17.63 -7.16
CA GLY A 380 21.18 17.03 -8.30
C GLY A 380 21.43 15.54 -8.10
N GLU A 381 22.21 14.94 -8.99
CA GLU A 381 22.58 13.52 -8.89
C GLU A 381 23.68 13.32 -7.87
N ILE A 382 23.55 12.29 -7.03
CA ILE A 382 24.60 11.90 -6.09
C ILE A 382 25.72 11.22 -6.88
N ALA A 383 26.93 11.77 -6.77
CA ALA A 383 28.13 11.18 -7.36
C ALA A 383 29.12 10.79 -6.25
N ILE A 384 29.74 9.61 -6.39
CA ILE A 384 30.60 8.98 -5.39
C ILE A 384 31.96 8.69 -6.02
N LYS A 385 33.04 9.01 -5.31
CA LYS A 385 34.40 8.70 -5.72
C LYS A 385 35.17 8.13 -4.53
N GLY A 386 35.92 7.06 -4.77
CA GLY A 386 36.72 6.43 -3.73
C GLY A 386 37.19 5.05 -4.13
N PRO A 387 38.10 4.46 -3.34
CA PRO A 387 38.63 3.11 -3.57
C PRO A 387 37.57 2.00 -3.42
N ASN A 388 36.39 2.30 -2.88
CA ASN A 388 35.26 1.39 -2.74
C ASN A 388 34.40 1.25 -4.02
N VAL A 389 34.58 2.14 -5.00
CA VAL A 389 33.83 2.13 -6.26
C VAL A 389 34.27 0.95 -7.13
N MET A 390 33.30 0.24 -7.71
CA MET A 390 33.50 -0.92 -8.57
C MET A 390 34.48 -0.67 -9.72
N LEU A 391 35.02 -1.76 -10.28
CA LEU A 391 35.82 -1.69 -11.52
C LEU A 391 34.96 -1.39 -12.76
N GLY A 392 33.68 -1.78 -12.73
CA GLY A 392 32.74 -1.64 -13.84
C GLY A 392 31.75 -2.80 -13.92
N TYR A 393 30.98 -2.83 -15.00
CA TYR A 393 30.06 -3.92 -15.30
C TYR A 393 30.72 -5.00 -16.19
N TYR A 394 30.63 -6.26 -15.76
CA TYR A 394 31.21 -7.41 -16.46
C TYR A 394 30.66 -7.51 -17.89
N LYS A 395 31.57 -7.57 -18.88
CA LYS A 395 31.26 -7.61 -20.32
C LYS A 395 30.37 -6.45 -20.82
N LYS A 396 30.36 -5.29 -20.13
CA LYS A 396 29.56 -4.12 -20.50
C LYS A 396 30.36 -2.80 -20.36
N PRO A 397 31.34 -2.55 -21.24
CA PRO A 397 32.16 -1.33 -21.20
C PRO A 397 31.34 -0.05 -21.41
N ASP A 398 30.37 -0.06 -22.34
CA ASP A 398 29.55 1.13 -22.63
C ASP A 398 28.71 1.55 -21.41
N ALA A 399 28.01 0.59 -20.80
CA ALA A 399 27.25 0.84 -19.57
C ALA A 399 28.14 1.25 -18.39
N THR A 400 29.43 0.89 -18.41
CA THR A 400 30.41 1.31 -17.41
C THR A 400 30.80 2.78 -17.63
N ALA A 401 31.10 3.16 -18.87
CA ALA A 401 31.46 4.52 -19.25
C ALA A 401 30.31 5.52 -19.03
N GLU A 402 29.05 5.08 -19.14
CA GLU A 402 27.87 5.90 -18.82
C GLU A 402 27.83 6.35 -17.35
N VAL A 403 28.24 5.47 -16.42
CA VAL A 403 28.08 5.69 -14.99
C VAL A 403 29.38 6.05 -14.28
N ILE A 404 30.55 5.78 -14.86
CA ILE A 404 31.86 6.17 -14.33
C ILE A 404 32.49 7.21 -15.27
N ARG A 405 32.60 8.46 -14.81
CA ARG A 405 33.18 9.59 -15.56
C ARG A 405 34.20 10.32 -14.68
N ASP A 406 35.43 10.49 -15.14
CA ASP A 406 36.53 11.14 -14.41
C ASP A 406 36.76 10.58 -12.98
N GLY A 407 36.58 9.26 -12.83
CA GLY A 407 36.70 8.56 -11.54
C GLY A 407 35.52 8.75 -10.58
N TRP A 408 34.47 9.46 -11.00
CA TRP A 408 33.21 9.58 -10.27
C TRP A 408 32.20 8.57 -10.77
N PHE A 409 31.60 7.82 -9.85
CA PHE A 409 30.45 6.98 -10.10
C PHE A 409 29.16 7.77 -9.86
N TYR A 410 28.29 7.81 -10.86
CA TYR A 410 27.00 8.47 -10.85
C TYR A 410 25.91 7.46 -10.50
N THR A 411 25.24 7.68 -9.36
CA THR A 411 24.41 6.63 -8.74
C THR A 411 23.04 6.48 -9.39
N GLY A 412 22.59 7.48 -10.16
CA GLY A 412 21.20 7.61 -10.58
C GLY A 412 20.24 8.04 -9.46
N ASP A 413 20.71 8.20 -8.21
CA ASP A 413 19.91 8.68 -7.10
C ASP A 413 20.04 10.21 -7.00
N LEU A 414 18.90 10.90 -6.89
CA LEU A 414 18.83 12.35 -6.76
C LEU A 414 18.76 12.74 -5.28
N GLY A 415 19.41 13.86 -4.95
CA GLY A 415 19.46 14.34 -3.59
C GLY A 415 20.01 15.75 -3.45
N TYR A 416 20.14 16.18 -2.19
CA TYR A 416 20.78 17.43 -1.82
C TYR A 416 21.68 17.22 -0.61
N LYS A 417 22.60 18.17 -0.40
CA LYS A 417 23.47 18.25 0.77
C LYS A 417 23.04 19.44 1.61
N ASP A 418 22.86 19.24 2.91
CA ASP A 418 22.52 20.33 3.82
C ASP A 418 23.77 21.08 4.33
N ARG A 419 23.54 22.11 5.16
CA ARG A 419 24.61 22.95 5.72
C ARG A 419 25.51 22.21 6.72
N ASP A 420 25.00 21.15 7.35
CA ASP A 420 25.72 20.33 8.33
C ASP A 420 26.56 19.24 7.65
N GLY A 421 26.47 19.12 6.32
CA GLY A 421 27.21 18.15 5.52
C GLY A 421 26.49 16.83 5.27
N TYR A 422 25.22 16.72 5.68
CA TYR A 422 24.41 15.52 5.54
C TYR A 422 23.73 15.47 4.18
N PHE A 423 23.67 14.27 3.61
CA PHE A 423 23.04 14.03 2.32
C PHE A 423 21.62 13.48 2.50
N PHE A 424 20.72 13.82 1.58
CA PHE A 424 19.32 13.41 1.58
C PHE A 424 18.92 12.93 0.19
N ILE A 425 18.29 11.76 0.10
CA ILE A 425 17.76 11.23 -1.16
C ILE A 425 16.33 11.70 -1.35
N THR A 426 16.04 12.25 -2.53
CA THR A 426 14.71 12.71 -2.94
C THR A 426 14.04 11.77 -3.94
N GLY A 427 14.81 10.96 -4.68
CA GLY A 427 14.28 9.93 -5.57
C GLY A 427 15.35 9.38 -6.52
N ARG A 428 14.93 8.74 -7.62
CA ARG A 428 15.81 8.31 -8.71
C ARG A 428 15.59 9.14 -9.96
N SER A 429 16.68 9.48 -10.66
CA SER A 429 16.65 10.25 -11.91
C SER A 429 15.76 9.59 -12.97
N LYS A 430 15.85 8.26 -13.10
CA LYS A 430 15.05 7.47 -14.05
C LYS A 430 13.58 7.24 -13.64
N GLU A 431 13.23 7.48 -12.37
CA GLU A 431 11.87 7.28 -11.84
C GLU A 431 11.14 8.62 -11.60
N MET A 432 11.85 9.74 -11.73
CA MET A 432 11.29 11.07 -11.62
C MET A 432 10.33 11.35 -12.77
N ILE A 433 9.11 11.73 -12.42
CA ILE A 433 8.09 12.15 -13.39
C ILE A 433 8.31 13.63 -13.68
N VAL A 434 8.61 13.97 -14.93
CA VAL A 434 8.67 15.37 -15.37
C VAL A 434 7.37 15.68 -16.10
N LEU A 435 6.56 16.56 -15.51
CA LEU A 435 5.33 17.01 -16.14
C LEU A 435 5.63 17.88 -17.37
N SER A 436 4.65 18.01 -18.27
CA SER A 436 4.72 18.93 -19.43
C SER A 436 4.99 20.40 -19.04
N THR A 437 4.71 20.75 -17.78
CA THR A 437 5.02 22.06 -17.18
C THR A 437 6.48 22.23 -16.73
N GLY A 438 7.33 21.21 -16.91
CA GLY A 438 8.72 21.19 -16.43
C GLY A 438 8.86 20.87 -14.94
N LYS A 439 7.76 20.72 -14.20
CA LYS A 439 7.77 20.38 -12.78
C LYS A 439 8.14 18.92 -12.56
N LYS A 440 9.08 18.69 -11.64
CA LYS A 440 9.57 17.37 -11.24
C LYS A 440 8.70 16.81 -10.11
N ILE A 441 8.28 15.57 -10.24
CA ILE A 441 7.51 14.83 -9.25
C ILE A 441 8.27 13.56 -8.90
N PHE A 442 8.38 13.30 -7.60
CA PHE A 442 8.97 12.09 -7.04
C PHE A 442 7.82 11.16 -6.61
N PRO A 443 7.55 10.08 -7.36
CA PRO A 443 6.45 9.15 -7.06
C PRO A 443 6.43 8.66 -5.61
N ASP A 444 7.59 8.27 -5.07
CA ASP A 444 7.72 7.72 -3.72
C ASP A 444 7.19 8.67 -2.62
N GLU A 445 7.37 9.99 -2.77
CA GLU A 445 6.89 10.99 -1.82
C GLU A 445 5.35 11.01 -1.77
N LEU A 446 4.73 11.00 -2.95
CA LEU A 446 3.27 11.02 -3.08
C LEU A 446 2.65 9.70 -2.68
N GLU A 447 3.28 8.57 -3.03
CA GLU A 447 2.82 7.25 -2.59
C GLU A 447 2.81 7.15 -1.08
N LYS A 448 3.88 7.59 -0.41
CA LYS A 448 3.94 7.62 1.05
C LYS A 448 2.85 8.52 1.63
N PHE A 449 2.62 9.68 1.02
CA PHE A 449 1.57 10.61 1.44
C PHE A 449 0.18 9.94 1.38
N TYR A 450 -0.18 9.34 0.25
CA TYR A 450 -1.50 8.69 0.07
C TYR A 450 -1.65 7.37 0.81
N LYS A 451 -0.55 6.66 1.10
CA LYS A 451 -0.56 5.39 1.87
C LYS A 451 -0.91 5.56 3.34
N GLN A 452 -1.14 6.79 3.80
CA GLN A 452 -1.70 7.06 5.13
C GLN A 452 -3.20 6.71 5.21
N LEU A 453 -3.89 6.57 4.07
CA LEU A 453 -5.30 6.22 4.00
C LEU A 453 -5.51 4.73 4.34
N PRO A 454 -6.31 4.38 5.36
CA PRO A 454 -6.55 2.98 5.76
C PRO A 454 -7.20 2.12 4.68
N SER A 455 -7.90 2.74 3.73
CA SER A 455 -8.53 2.08 2.60
C SER A 455 -7.54 1.62 1.53
N ILE A 456 -6.28 2.08 1.56
CA ILE A 456 -5.24 1.81 0.57
C ILE A 456 -4.21 0.83 1.15
N LYS A 457 -4.13 -0.37 0.56
CA LYS A 457 -3.08 -1.35 0.88
C LYS A 457 -1.79 -1.04 0.14
N GLU A 458 -1.89 -0.76 -1.16
CA GLU A 458 -0.75 -0.43 -2.04
C GLU A 458 -1.13 0.68 -3.01
N ILE A 459 -0.17 1.52 -3.37
CA ILE A 459 -0.35 2.57 -4.36
C ILE A 459 0.95 2.74 -5.17
N CYS A 460 0.82 2.95 -6.48
CA CYS A 460 1.91 3.27 -7.39
C CYS A 460 1.51 4.45 -8.27
N MET A 461 2.30 5.52 -8.20
CA MET A 461 2.12 6.75 -8.97
C MET A 461 2.76 6.59 -10.35
N LEU A 462 2.01 7.00 -11.37
CA LEU A 462 2.32 6.80 -12.79
C LEU A 462 2.11 8.10 -13.56
N GLN A 463 2.95 8.33 -14.57
CA GLN A 463 2.71 9.35 -15.58
C GLN A 463 2.03 8.70 -16.80
N THR A 464 0.84 9.18 -17.13
CA THR A 464 0.07 8.82 -18.33
C THR A 464 -0.16 10.06 -19.20
N GLU A 465 -0.74 9.88 -20.38
CA GLU A 465 -1.10 11.01 -21.28
C GLU A 465 -2.09 11.99 -20.63
N ARG A 466 -2.88 11.50 -19.66
CA ARG A 466 -3.87 12.29 -18.90
C ARG A 466 -3.28 13.04 -17.72
N GLY A 467 -1.99 12.84 -17.43
CA GLY A 467 -1.29 13.47 -16.31
C GLY A 467 -0.78 12.47 -15.29
N LEU A 468 -0.89 12.85 -14.01
CA LEU A 468 -0.39 12.06 -12.87
C LEU A 468 -1.50 11.17 -12.33
N GLU A 469 -1.39 9.86 -12.53
CA GLU A 469 -2.42 8.88 -12.13
C GLU A 469 -1.88 7.86 -11.13
N ALA A 470 -2.78 7.09 -10.50
CA ALA A 470 -2.43 6.11 -9.47
C ALA A 470 -3.02 4.72 -9.74
N ALA A 471 -2.16 3.69 -9.68
CA ALA A 471 -2.57 2.30 -9.54
C ALA A 471 -2.73 1.99 -8.05
N VAL A 472 -3.94 1.61 -7.61
CA VAL A 472 -4.27 1.44 -6.18
C VAL A 472 -4.80 0.04 -5.92
N VAL A 473 -4.26 -0.63 -4.90
CA VAL A 473 -4.81 -1.87 -4.34
C VAL A 473 -5.53 -1.55 -3.04
N PRO A 474 -6.87 -1.75 -2.96
CA PRO A 474 -7.64 -1.53 -1.74
C PRO A 474 -7.25 -2.47 -0.61
N ASP A 475 -7.41 -2.01 0.63
CA ASP A 475 -7.43 -2.90 1.80
C ASP A 475 -8.83 -3.50 1.95
N PHE A 476 -9.07 -4.66 1.33
CA PHE A 476 -10.37 -5.33 1.35
C PHE A 476 -10.81 -5.76 2.77
N GLU A 477 -9.87 -6.06 3.68
CA GLU A 477 -10.19 -6.39 5.07
C GLU A 477 -10.73 -5.17 5.81
N TYR A 478 -10.09 -4.01 5.62
CA TYR A 478 -10.57 -2.74 6.15
C TYR A 478 -11.96 -2.38 5.60
N LEU A 479 -12.15 -2.45 4.27
CA LEU A 479 -13.41 -2.11 3.63
C LEU A 479 -14.56 -3.01 4.10
N LYS A 480 -14.32 -4.33 4.22
CA LYS A 480 -15.30 -5.28 4.76
C LYS A 480 -15.65 -4.97 6.21
N LYS A 481 -14.67 -4.66 7.05
CA LYS A 481 -14.88 -4.29 8.46
C LYS A 481 -15.74 -3.03 8.62
N MET A 482 -15.60 -2.09 7.70
CA MET A 482 -16.32 -0.81 7.71
C MET A 482 -17.66 -0.88 6.95
N ASN A 483 -18.03 -2.05 6.40
CA ASN A 483 -19.21 -2.26 5.57
C ASN A 483 -19.28 -1.32 4.35
N ILE A 484 -18.11 -1.03 3.76
CA ILE A 484 -17.98 -0.13 2.60
C ILE A 484 -18.04 -0.96 1.33
N ALA A 485 -19.17 -0.87 0.63
CA ALA A 485 -19.43 -1.62 -0.60
C ALA A 485 -18.78 -1.00 -1.85
N ASN A 486 -18.60 0.34 -1.90
CA ASN A 486 -18.08 1.06 -3.06
C ASN A 486 -16.61 1.45 -2.88
N ALA A 487 -15.69 0.52 -3.18
CA ALA A 487 -14.27 0.67 -2.88
C ALA A 487 -13.63 1.83 -3.68
N ARG A 488 -13.93 1.90 -4.98
CA ARG A 488 -13.34 2.88 -5.90
C ARG A 488 -13.73 4.31 -5.51
N GLU A 489 -15.01 4.54 -5.28
CA GLU A 489 -15.56 5.87 -5.00
C GLU A 489 -15.06 6.40 -3.66
N THR A 490 -15.00 5.53 -2.65
CA THR A 490 -14.50 5.84 -1.31
C THR A 490 -13.03 6.23 -1.36
N ILE A 491 -12.17 5.40 -1.97
CA ILE A 491 -10.74 5.67 -2.09
C ILE A 491 -10.49 6.96 -2.86
N ALA A 492 -11.23 7.19 -3.95
CA ALA A 492 -11.13 8.42 -4.72
C ALA A 492 -11.46 9.65 -3.87
N PHE A 493 -12.50 9.57 -3.04
CA PHE A 493 -12.88 10.65 -2.11
C PHE A 493 -11.80 10.91 -1.06
N GLU A 494 -11.28 9.85 -0.44
CA GLU A 494 -10.23 9.97 0.58
C GLU A 494 -8.92 10.54 0.02
N ILE A 495 -8.53 10.12 -1.19
CA ILE A 495 -7.37 10.67 -1.91
C ILE A 495 -7.55 12.17 -2.18
N GLU A 496 -8.71 12.57 -2.69
CA GLU A 496 -9.01 13.99 -2.97
C GLU A 496 -9.02 14.83 -1.69
N ASP A 497 -9.63 14.30 -0.60
CA ASP A 497 -9.70 14.96 0.70
C ASP A 497 -8.30 15.18 1.29
N LEU A 498 -7.46 14.15 1.26
CA LEU A 498 -6.08 14.23 1.73
C LEU A 498 -5.24 15.18 0.85
N ALA A 499 -5.47 15.20 -0.46
CA ALA A 499 -4.71 16.02 -1.41
C ALA A 499 -5.02 17.53 -1.37
N LYS A 500 -5.97 17.99 -0.54
CA LYS A 500 -6.42 19.40 -0.50
C LYS A 500 -5.28 20.39 -0.26
N ASP A 501 -4.30 20.00 0.55
CA ASP A 501 -3.15 20.85 0.91
C ASP A 501 -1.94 20.66 -0.03
N LEU A 502 -2.00 19.72 -0.98
CA LEU A 502 -0.97 19.55 -1.99
C LEU A 502 -1.09 20.60 -3.10
N ALA A 503 0.05 20.99 -3.67
CA ALA A 503 0.09 21.82 -4.87
C ALA A 503 -0.65 21.11 -6.03
N PRO A 504 -1.41 21.82 -6.89
CA PRO A 504 -2.28 21.20 -7.90
C PRO A 504 -1.59 20.16 -8.80
N TYR A 505 -0.32 20.40 -9.15
CA TYR A 505 0.46 19.50 -10.00
C TYR A 505 0.91 18.20 -9.32
N LYS A 506 0.87 18.13 -7.97
CA LYS A 506 1.15 16.92 -7.18
C LYS A 506 -0.09 16.05 -6.94
N ARG A 507 -1.27 16.51 -7.37
CA ARG A 507 -2.54 15.81 -7.14
C ARG A 507 -2.76 14.75 -8.21
N ILE A 508 -3.33 13.62 -7.81
CA ILE A 508 -3.74 12.54 -8.70
C ILE A 508 -4.92 13.01 -9.56
N SER A 509 -4.81 12.91 -10.89
CA SER A 509 -5.88 13.26 -11.84
C SER A 509 -6.82 12.09 -12.14
N GLY A 510 -6.39 10.86 -11.85
CA GLY A 510 -7.17 9.65 -12.08
C GLY A 510 -6.56 8.45 -11.35
N LEU A 511 -7.41 7.47 -11.03
CA LEU A 511 -6.96 6.25 -10.38
C LEU A 511 -7.56 5.01 -11.03
N LYS A 512 -6.85 3.90 -10.90
CA LYS A 512 -7.30 2.57 -11.29
C LYS A 512 -7.13 1.62 -10.12
N ILE A 513 -8.20 0.89 -9.83
CA ILE A 513 -8.22 -0.11 -8.76
C ILE A 513 -7.68 -1.44 -9.30
N PHE A 514 -6.78 -2.05 -8.54
CA PHE A 514 -6.22 -3.37 -8.74
C PHE A 514 -6.63 -4.25 -7.58
N LYS A 515 -6.92 -5.52 -7.87
CA LYS A 515 -7.28 -6.51 -6.85
C LYS A 515 -6.05 -7.16 -6.22
N ASP A 516 -5.10 -7.54 -7.08
CA ASP A 516 -3.89 -8.23 -6.68
C ASP A 516 -2.78 -7.24 -6.34
N SER A 517 -1.86 -7.65 -5.48
CA SER A 517 -0.68 -6.84 -5.11
C SER A 517 0.10 -6.41 -6.35
N LEU A 518 0.58 -5.17 -6.31
CA LEU A 518 1.36 -4.59 -7.39
C LEU A 518 2.72 -5.32 -7.50
N PRO A 519 3.23 -5.53 -8.73
CA PRO A 519 4.53 -6.14 -8.91
C PRO A 519 5.65 -5.42 -8.15
N VAL A 520 6.30 -6.13 -7.23
CA VAL A 520 7.46 -5.64 -6.46
C VAL A 520 8.71 -6.49 -6.72
N THR A 521 9.89 -5.96 -6.41
CA THR A 521 11.16 -6.68 -6.34
C THR A 521 11.21 -7.53 -5.07
N ARG A 522 12.22 -8.41 -4.94
CA ARG A 522 12.43 -9.21 -3.72
C ARG A 522 12.71 -8.37 -2.47
N LEU A 523 13.26 -7.16 -2.66
CA LEU A 523 13.44 -6.17 -1.59
C LEU A 523 12.16 -5.34 -1.33
N GLY A 524 11.02 -5.70 -1.94
CA GLY A 524 9.73 -5.03 -1.78
C GLY A 524 9.60 -3.68 -2.51
N LYS A 525 10.46 -3.39 -3.50
CA LYS A 525 10.37 -2.14 -4.29
C LYS A 525 9.41 -2.30 -5.47
N LEU A 526 8.54 -1.34 -5.75
CA LEU A 526 7.62 -1.39 -6.91
C LEU A 526 8.38 -1.49 -8.25
N LYS A 527 7.97 -2.44 -9.11
CA LYS A 527 8.43 -2.54 -10.51
C LYS A 527 7.60 -1.60 -11.39
N ARG A 528 7.82 -0.29 -11.27
CA ARG A 528 7.00 0.79 -11.88
C ARG A 528 6.71 0.60 -13.37
N ALA A 529 7.69 0.19 -14.17
CA ALA A 529 7.50 -0.07 -15.60
C ALA A 529 6.46 -1.17 -15.85
N LEU A 530 6.54 -2.27 -15.10
CA LEU A 530 5.57 -3.36 -15.20
C LEU A 530 4.18 -2.95 -14.69
N VAL A 531 4.13 -2.15 -13.61
CA VAL A 531 2.86 -1.58 -13.13
C VAL A 531 2.25 -0.66 -14.18
N LYS A 532 3.05 0.17 -14.85
CA LYS A 532 2.62 1.06 -15.94
C LYS A 532 2.07 0.25 -17.11
N ASP A 533 2.75 -0.81 -17.51
CA ASP A 533 2.27 -1.71 -18.57
C ASP A 533 0.93 -2.34 -18.18
N LEU A 534 0.76 -2.84 -16.96
CA LEU A 534 -0.50 -3.38 -16.47
C LEU A 534 -1.60 -2.30 -16.43
N TYR A 535 -1.25 -1.09 -16.00
CA TYR A 535 -2.16 0.05 -15.95
C TYR A 535 -2.70 0.40 -17.33
N LEU A 536 -1.81 0.50 -18.33
CA LEU A 536 -2.15 0.83 -19.71
C LEU A 536 -2.86 -0.31 -20.44
N LYS A 537 -2.47 -1.57 -20.18
CA LYS A 537 -3.08 -2.77 -20.81
C LYS A 537 -4.48 -3.09 -20.32
N GLY A 538 -4.90 -2.58 -19.17
CA GLY A 538 -6.23 -2.87 -18.62
C GLY A 538 -7.38 -2.16 -19.36
N GLY A 539 -7.50 -2.40 -20.66
CA GLY A 539 -8.75 -2.52 -21.42
C GLY A 539 -9.08 -3.98 -21.75
N GLU A 540 -8.15 -4.92 -21.54
CA GLU A 540 -8.45 -6.35 -21.57
C GLU A 540 -8.51 -6.87 -20.13
N ARG A 541 -9.73 -7.19 -19.69
CA ARG A 541 -9.97 -7.98 -18.48
C ARG A 541 -9.05 -9.20 -18.54
N ALA A 542 -8.10 -9.30 -17.63
CA ALA A 542 -7.33 -10.51 -17.46
C ALA A 542 -8.33 -11.64 -17.13
N GLU A 543 -8.60 -12.51 -18.11
CA GLU A 543 -9.37 -13.72 -17.88
C GLU A 543 -8.61 -14.58 -16.87
N LYS A 544 -9.17 -14.69 -15.68
CA LYS A 544 -8.71 -15.68 -14.70
C LYS A 544 -9.08 -17.06 -15.22
N THR A 545 -8.10 -17.94 -15.31
CA THR A 545 -8.32 -19.39 -15.24
C THR A 545 -8.52 -19.76 -13.78
N ALA A 546 -9.50 -20.63 -13.50
CA ALA A 546 -9.91 -21.04 -12.16
C ALA A 546 -8.74 -21.55 -11.30
N HIS A 547 -8.73 -21.25 -10.00
CA HIS A 547 -7.76 -21.79 -9.06
C HIS A 547 -8.05 -23.28 -8.81
N LYS A 548 -6.98 -24.08 -8.62
CA LYS A 548 -7.01 -25.54 -8.35
C LYS A 548 -7.68 -25.97 -7.01
N GLY A 549 -8.52 -25.12 -6.43
CA GLY A 549 -9.35 -25.39 -5.25
C GLY A 549 -10.82 -24.99 -5.41
N ASP A 550 -11.24 -24.58 -6.61
CA ASP A 550 -12.60 -24.09 -6.91
C ASP A 550 -13.57 -25.16 -7.44
N GLU A 551 -13.15 -26.43 -7.51
CA GLU A 551 -13.98 -27.51 -8.05
C GLU A 551 -15.28 -27.65 -7.23
N GLY A 552 -16.41 -27.33 -7.85
CA GLY A 552 -17.75 -27.63 -7.32
C GLY A 552 -18.58 -26.44 -6.83
N ILE A 553 -18.01 -25.26 -6.55
CA ILE A 553 -18.83 -24.17 -5.96
C ILE A 553 -19.81 -23.58 -6.98
N LEU A 554 -19.35 -23.29 -8.21
CA LEU A 554 -20.22 -22.84 -9.30
C LEU A 554 -20.96 -24.00 -9.96
N ASP A 555 -20.46 -25.23 -9.82
CA ASP A 555 -21.12 -26.43 -10.37
C ASP A 555 -22.31 -26.91 -9.51
N SER A 556 -22.35 -26.47 -8.25
CA SER A 556 -23.51 -26.65 -7.37
C SER A 556 -24.79 -26.07 -8.00
N ASP A 557 -25.95 -26.62 -7.66
CA ASP A 557 -27.24 -26.12 -8.16
C ASP A 557 -27.43 -24.64 -7.80
N ALA A 558 -27.02 -24.23 -6.60
CA ALA A 558 -27.01 -22.83 -6.18
C ALA A 558 -25.99 -21.99 -6.98
N GLY A 559 -24.79 -22.51 -7.21
CA GLY A 559 -23.74 -21.85 -7.99
C GLY A 559 -24.20 -21.52 -9.41
N ARG A 560 -24.79 -22.48 -10.12
CA ARG A 560 -25.30 -22.29 -11.49
C ARG A 560 -26.41 -21.25 -11.57
N LYS A 561 -27.35 -21.29 -10.62
CA LYS A 561 -28.46 -20.34 -10.52
C LYS A 561 -27.99 -18.92 -10.18
N VAL A 562 -27.01 -18.78 -9.28
CA VAL A 562 -26.39 -17.48 -8.95
C VAL A 562 -25.67 -16.89 -10.17
N VAL A 563 -24.87 -17.70 -10.89
CA VAL A 563 -24.18 -17.24 -12.10
C VAL A 563 -25.17 -16.80 -13.18
N ALA A 564 -26.26 -17.54 -13.37
CA ALA A 564 -27.32 -17.15 -14.30
C ALA A 564 -27.95 -15.79 -13.93
N CYS A 565 -28.21 -15.55 -12.64
CA CYS A 565 -28.70 -14.25 -12.16
C CYS A 565 -27.69 -13.13 -12.42
N LEU A 566 -26.42 -13.33 -12.04
CA LEU A 566 -25.38 -12.31 -12.15
C LEU A 566 -25.01 -11.97 -13.60
N THR A 567 -25.20 -12.91 -14.52
CA THR A 567 -24.95 -12.68 -15.96
C THR A 567 -25.87 -11.58 -16.52
N ALA A 568 -27.09 -11.45 -15.99
CA ALA A 568 -28.02 -10.39 -16.41
C ALA A 568 -27.56 -8.98 -16.01
N PHE A 569 -26.69 -8.87 -14.99
CA PHE A 569 -26.19 -7.60 -14.45
C PHE A 569 -24.74 -7.31 -14.82
N SER A 570 -24.06 -8.25 -15.49
CA SER A 570 -22.63 -8.15 -15.77
C SER A 570 -22.34 -8.16 -17.26
N ALA A 571 -21.47 -7.25 -17.71
CA ALA A 571 -20.90 -7.29 -19.05
C ALA A 571 -19.81 -8.38 -19.21
N LYS A 572 -19.51 -9.17 -18.17
CA LYS A 572 -18.48 -10.21 -18.17
C LYS A 572 -19.08 -11.56 -18.58
N LYS A 573 -18.57 -12.16 -19.66
CA LYS A 573 -19.07 -13.45 -20.20
C LYS A 573 -18.75 -14.65 -19.31
N HIS A 574 -17.59 -14.62 -18.63
CA HIS A 574 -17.13 -15.70 -17.77
C HIS A 574 -17.04 -15.22 -16.33
N ILE A 575 -18.00 -15.63 -15.51
CA ILE A 575 -18.07 -15.33 -14.07
C ILE A 575 -17.38 -16.45 -13.29
N VAL A 576 -16.48 -16.10 -12.38
CA VAL A 576 -15.74 -17.04 -11.51
C VAL A 576 -16.04 -16.74 -10.03
N PRO A 577 -15.83 -17.69 -9.08
CA PRO A 577 -16.26 -17.52 -7.69
C PRO A 577 -15.68 -16.27 -7.02
N ASP A 578 -14.43 -15.95 -7.31
CA ASP A 578 -13.75 -14.86 -6.63
C ASP A 578 -14.07 -13.49 -7.24
N ASP A 579 -14.86 -13.40 -8.33
CA ASP A 579 -15.20 -12.12 -8.94
C ASP A 579 -15.87 -11.20 -7.92
N ASN A 580 -15.36 -9.97 -7.80
CA ASN A 580 -15.94 -8.92 -6.97
C ASN A 580 -17.15 -8.30 -7.69
N LEU A 581 -18.24 -8.12 -6.95
CA LEU A 581 -19.52 -7.68 -7.53
C LEU A 581 -19.43 -6.27 -8.12
N GLU A 582 -18.69 -5.35 -7.50
CA GLU A 582 -18.53 -3.97 -8.01
C GLU A 582 -17.42 -3.89 -9.07
N ILE A 583 -16.23 -4.43 -8.76
CA ILE A 583 -15.03 -4.21 -9.57
C ILE A 583 -15.02 -5.09 -10.83
N ASP A 584 -15.36 -6.37 -10.71
CA ASP A 584 -15.24 -7.34 -11.80
C ASP A 584 -16.55 -7.40 -12.62
N LEU A 585 -17.70 -7.35 -11.93
CA LEU A 585 -19.02 -7.45 -12.54
C LEU A 585 -19.71 -6.11 -12.81
N GLY A 586 -19.28 -5.02 -12.16
CA GLY A 586 -19.80 -3.67 -12.41
C GLY A 586 -21.13 -3.35 -11.72
N LEU A 587 -21.52 -4.10 -10.68
CA LEU A 587 -22.78 -3.86 -9.97
C LEU A 587 -22.67 -2.63 -9.07
N ASP A 588 -23.52 -1.63 -9.33
CA ASP A 588 -23.72 -0.50 -8.45
C ASP A 588 -24.71 -0.80 -7.31
N SER A 589 -24.98 0.17 -6.43
CA SER A 589 -25.87 -0.01 -5.28
C SER A 589 -27.32 -0.38 -5.66
N LEU A 590 -27.80 0.02 -6.85
CA LEU A 590 -29.16 -0.30 -7.32
C LEU A 590 -29.18 -1.69 -7.99
N SER A 591 -28.19 -1.99 -8.83
CA SER A 591 -28.03 -3.31 -9.45
C SER A 591 -27.83 -4.41 -8.40
N ARG A 592 -27.21 -4.12 -7.25
CA ARG A 592 -27.12 -5.05 -6.11
C ARG A 592 -28.49 -5.35 -5.51
N VAL A 593 -29.40 -4.39 -5.50
CA VAL A 593 -30.76 -4.58 -4.99
C VAL A 593 -31.59 -5.41 -5.98
N GLU A 594 -31.51 -5.10 -7.27
CA GLU A 594 -32.15 -5.90 -8.33
C GLU A 594 -31.60 -7.34 -8.36
N MET A 595 -30.29 -7.51 -8.13
CA MET A 595 -29.67 -8.82 -7.96
C MET A 595 -30.29 -9.59 -6.79
N VAL A 596 -30.48 -8.97 -5.63
CA VAL A 596 -31.10 -9.64 -4.46
C VAL A 596 -32.52 -10.11 -4.81
N VAL A 597 -33.33 -9.27 -5.45
CA VAL A 597 -34.68 -9.65 -5.91
C VAL A 597 -34.64 -10.81 -6.89
N SER A 598 -33.72 -10.78 -7.86
CA SER A 598 -33.54 -11.86 -8.82
C SER A 598 -33.14 -13.17 -8.15
N LEU A 599 -32.32 -13.10 -7.09
CA LEU A 599 -31.93 -14.26 -6.30
C LEU A 599 -33.11 -14.82 -5.50
N GLU A 600 -33.88 -13.97 -4.81
CA GLU A 600 -35.09 -14.39 -4.09
C GLU A 600 -36.09 -15.09 -5.02
N GLN A 601 -36.28 -14.58 -6.23
CA GLN A 601 -37.13 -15.20 -7.25
C GLN A 601 -36.61 -16.56 -7.71
N THR A 602 -35.30 -16.66 -7.94
CA THR A 602 -34.67 -17.87 -8.47
C THR A 602 -34.64 -18.99 -7.44
N PHE A 603 -34.50 -18.65 -6.16
CA PHE A 603 -34.40 -19.60 -5.05
C PHE A 603 -35.69 -19.80 -4.27
N GLY A 604 -36.70 -18.95 -4.47
CA GLY A 604 -37.99 -19.03 -3.78
C GLY A 604 -37.89 -18.78 -2.27
N THR A 605 -36.86 -18.07 -1.82
CA THR A 605 -36.57 -17.79 -0.41
C THR A 605 -36.43 -16.29 -0.19
N GLY A 606 -36.92 -15.79 0.95
CA GLY A 606 -36.70 -14.40 1.35
C GLY A 606 -35.29 -14.23 1.90
N LEU A 607 -34.53 -13.26 1.36
CA LEU A 607 -33.18 -12.94 1.83
C LEU A 607 -33.25 -11.81 2.86
N PRO A 608 -32.36 -11.78 3.86
CA PRO A 608 -32.31 -10.67 4.81
C PRO A 608 -32.04 -9.33 4.11
N ASP A 609 -32.66 -8.25 4.56
CA ASP A 609 -32.47 -6.89 4.04
C ASP A 609 -30.98 -6.46 3.94
N SER A 610 -30.12 -7.02 4.81
CA SER A 610 -28.68 -6.72 4.83
C SER A 610 -27.85 -7.55 3.86
N PHE A 611 -28.42 -8.59 3.23
CA PHE A 611 -27.72 -9.52 2.35
C PHE A 611 -26.94 -8.79 1.26
N GLY A 612 -27.59 -7.85 0.59
CA GLY A 612 -27.02 -7.10 -0.51
C GLY A 612 -25.81 -6.24 -0.13
N SER A 613 -25.60 -5.91 1.15
CA SER A 613 -24.46 -5.14 1.64
C SER A 613 -23.31 -5.99 2.20
N GLU A 614 -23.61 -7.24 2.59
CA GLU A 614 -22.66 -8.12 3.28
C GLU A 614 -21.89 -9.05 2.33
N VAL A 615 -22.30 -9.16 1.07
CA VAL A 615 -21.68 -10.00 0.04
C VAL A 615 -20.79 -9.18 -0.87
N PHE A 616 -19.52 -9.53 -1.08
CA PHE A 616 -18.58 -8.73 -1.86
C PHE A 616 -18.10 -9.46 -3.12
N THR A 617 -18.19 -10.79 -3.12
CA THR A 617 -17.78 -11.68 -4.22
C THR A 617 -18.90 -12.62 -4.63
N VAL A 618 -18.78 -13.25 -5.80
CA VAL A 618 -19.71 -14.30 -6.26
C VAL A 618 -19.75 -15.47 -5.28
N ARG A 619 -18.61 -15.84 -4.70
CA ARG A 619 -18.48 -16.83 -3.63
C ARG A 619 -19.32 -16.46 -2.42
N ASP A 620 -19.20 -15.22 -1.93
CA ASP A 620 -20.00 -14.76 -0.78
C ASP A 620 -21.50 -14.92 -1.06
N VAL A 621 -21.94 -14.62 -2.29
CA VAL A 621 -23.34 -14.81 -2.70
C VAL A 621 -23.71 -16.30 -2.66
N VAL A 622 -22.93 -17.17 -3.29
CA VAL A 622 -23.22 -18.61 -3.36
C VAL A 622 -23.24 -19.24 -1.97
N GLU A 623 -22.21 -19.01 -1.15
CA GLU A 623 -22.09 -19.58 0.19
C GLU A 623 -23.24 -19.12 1.10
N LYS A 624 -23.62 -17.85 1.00
CA LYS A 624 -24.68 -17.30 1.84
C LYS A 624 -26.06 -17.77 1.41
N ILE A 625 -26.31 -17.93 0.10
CA ILE A 625 -27.53 -18.58 -0.40
C ILE A 625 -27.59 -20.03 0.09
N GLN A 626 -26.50 -20.78 0.00
CA GLN A 626 -26.43 -22.15 0.51
C GLN A 626 -26.68 -22.21 2.03
N GLN A 627 -26.14 -21.28 2.80
CA GLN A 627 -26.38 -21.17 4.24
C GLN A 627 -27.85 -20.87 4.56
N VAL A 628 -28.48 -19.94 3.83
CA VAL A 628 -29.91 -19.62 3.97
C VAL A 628 -30.77 -20.84 3.63
N MET A 629 -30.44 -21.56 2.55
CA MET A 629 -31.13 -22.80 2.18
C MET A 629 -30.94 -23.92 3.22
N ALA A 630 -29.76 -24.06 3.81
CA ALA A 630 -29.44 -25.10 4.79
C ALA A 630 -30.06 -24.84 6.18
N SER A 631 -30.22 -23.57 6.56
CA SER A 631 -30.77 -23.18 7.87
C SER A 631 -32.29 -23.36 8.01
N GLY A 632 -33.01 -23.70 6.93
CA GLY A 632 -34.41 -24.11 6.99
C GLY A 632 -35.37 -23.04 7.53
N VAL A 633 -34.96 -21.78 7.63
CA VAL A 633 -35.83 -20.66 8.02
C VAL A 633 -36.70 -20.29 6.82
N VAL A 634 -37.60 -21.20 6.48
CA VAL A 634 -38.74 -20.94 5.60
C VAL A 634 -39.78 -20.25 6.45
N LYS A 635 -39.81 -18.91 6.41
CA LYS A 635 -41.12 -18.26 6.54
C LYS A 635 -41.81 -18.42 5.20
N ALA A 636 -42.72 -19.39 5.13
CA ALA A 636 -43.82 -19.34 4.19
C ALA A 636 -44.63 -18.08 4.54
N GLY A 637 -44.34 -16.97 3.86
CA GLY A 637 -44.94 -15.67 4.12
C GLY A 637 -44.85 -14.81 2.88
N SER A 638 -45.78 -15.03 1.95
CA SER A 638 -46.26 -14.09 0.93
C SER A 638 -45.25 -13.11 0.33
N SER A 639 -44.66 -13.45 -0.83
CA SER A 639 -44.61 -12.58 -2.02
C SER A 639 -43.78 -13.23 -3.13
N VAL A 640 -44.43 -14.14 -3.87
CA VAL A 640 -44.00 -14.51 -5.21
C VAL A 640 -44.26 -13.29 -6.10
N ARG A 641 -43.19 -12.73 -6.67
CA ARG A 641 -43.12 -11.47 -7.42
C ARG A 641 -43.42 -10.25 -6.54
N LEU A 642 -42.41 -9.43 -6.32
CA LEU A 642 -42.62 -8.03 -6.01
C LEU A 642 -42.14 -7.23 -7.22
N SER A 643 -43.06 -6.91 -8.12
CA SER A 643 -42.94 -5.74 -8.99
C SER A 643 -42.70 -4.49 -8.15
N TRP A 644 -42.08 -3.46 -8.73
CA TRP A 644 -41.90 -2.18 -8.03
C TRP A 644 -43.22 -1.64 -7.45
N ALA A 645 -44.35 -1.89 -8.12
CA ALA A 645 -45.69 -1.63 -7.59
C ALA A 645 -45.94 -2.30 -6.24
N GLU A 646 -45.67 -3.60 -6.12
CA GLU A 646 -45.91 -4.38 -4.92
C GLU A 646 -44.96 -3.98 -3.77
N ILE A 647 -43.69 -3.68 -4.08
CA ILE A 647 -42.71 -3.18 -3.11
C ILE A 647 -43.20 -1.86 -2.49
N LEU A 648 -43.65 -0.93 -3.32
CA LEU A 648 -44.08 0.41 -2.89
C LEU A 648 -45.47 0.40 -2.20
N GLN A 649 -46.29 -0.62 -2.49
CA GLN A 649 -47.59 -0.82 -1.83
C GLN A 649 -47.47 -1.40 -0.42
N GLN A 650 -46.43 -2.18 -0.13
CA GLN A 650 -46.18 -2.69 1.22
C GLN A 650 -46.06 -1.55 2.24
N GLU A 651 -46.57 -1.79 3.44
CA GLU A 651 -46.40 -0.84 4.53
C GLU A 651 -45.01 -0.99 5.16
N PRO A 652 -44.27 0.11 5.39
CA PRO A 652 -43.00 0.05 6.09
C PRO A 652 -43.19 -0.39 7.55
N SER A 653 -42.14 -0.91 8.19
CA SER A 653 -42.19 -1.36 9.58
C SER A 653 -42.67 -0.26 10.55
N GLU A 654 -43.23 -0.64 11.70
CA GLU A 654 -43.69 0.34 12.72
C GLU A 654 -42.56 1.25 13.21
N GLU A 655 -41.32 0.75 13.24
CA GLU A 655 -40.13 1.56 13.53
C GLU A 655 -39.86 2.60 12.42
N ALA A 656 -39.96 2.22 11.15
CA ALA A 656 -39.81 3.12 10.01
C ALA A 656 -40.96 4.14 9.92
N LYS A 657 -42.20 3.76 10.25
CA LYS A 657 -43.33 4.69 10.38
C LYS A 657 -43.12 5.69 11.51
N ALA A 658 -42.55 5.25 12.64
CA ALA A 658 -42.19 6.12 13.76
C ALA A 658 -41.07 7.12 13.41
N LEU A 659 -40.23 6.82 12.41
CA LEU A 659 -39.23 7.73 11.86
C LEU A 659 -39.85 8.83 10.97
N ALA A 660 -40.91 8.51 10.19
CA ALA A 660 -41.57 9.49 9.33
C ALA A 660 -42.63 10.38 10.02
N ARG A 661 -43.28 9.92 11.11
CA ARG A 661 -44.25 10.67 11.95
C ARG A 661 -45.08 11.71 11.18
N THR A 662 -46.03 11.24 10.37
CA THR A 662 -46.87 12.06 9.49
C THR A 662 -47.89 12.96 10.22
N LYS A 663 -48.20 12.66 11.49
CA LYS A 663 -49.05 13.48 12.37
C LYS A 663 -48.21 14.48 13.17
N ARG A 664 -48.62 15.75 13.17
CA ARG A 664 -47.86 16.87 13.72
C ARG A 664 -48.43 17.39 15.02
N ASN A 665 -47.53 17.65 15.98
CA ASN A 665 -47.84 18.40 17.19
C ASN A 665 -47.41 19.87 17.01
N ALA A 666 -48.00 20.78 17.78
CA ALA A 666 -47.73 22.22 17.71
C ALA A 666 -46.23 22.56 17.83
N LEU A 667 -45.48 21.79 18.63
CA LEU A 667 -44.03 21.94 18.81
C LEU A 667 -43.24 21.68 17.51
N CYS A 668 -43.66 20.72 16.69
CA CYS A 668 -42.99 20.41 15.41
C CYS A 668 -43.22 21.52 14.38
N LEU A 669 -44.44 22.08 14.34
CA LEU A 669 -44.75 23.22 13.47
C LEU A 669 -43.96 24.47 13.87
N LEU A 670 -43.81 24.70 15.18
CA LEU A 670 -43.00 25.80 15.70
C LEU A 670 -41.51 25.59 15.37
N GLY A 671 -40.97 24.39 15.61
CA GLY A 671 -39.58 24.05 15.30
C GLY A 671 -39.24 24.22 13.81
N TRP A 672 -40.12 23.74 12.93
CA TRP A 672 -39.97 23.93 11.48
C TRP A 672 -40.01 25.42 11.08
N ARG A 673 -40.95 26.20 11.64
CA ARG A 673 -41.03 27.66 11.37
C ARG A 673 -39.76 28.38 11.81
N CYS A 674 -39.26 28.09 13.02
CA CYS A 674 -38.01 28.66 13.52
C CYS A 674 -36.84 28.28 12.62
N CYS A 675 -36.70 27.00 12.27
CA CYS A 675 -35.63 26.53 11.38
C CYS A 675 -35.66 27.26 10.02
N ARG A 676 -36.83 27.37 9.38
CA ARG A 676 -36.99 28.08 8.11
C ARG A 676 -36.61 29.56 8.21
N LEU A 677 -37.03 30.26 9.27
CA LEU A 677 -36.67 31.67 9.47
C LEU A 677 -35.16 31.84 9.68
N THR A 678 -34.54 30.95 10.46
CA THR A 678 -33.09 30.92 10.66
C THR A 678 -32.35 30.68 9.35
N LEU A 679 -32.77 29.69 8.54
CA LEU A 679 -32.17 29.44 7.23
C LEU A 679 -32.31 30.64 6.29
N LYS A 680 -33.49 31.29 6.26
CA LYS A 680 -33.69 32.52 5.48
C LYS A 680 -32.75 33.64 5.92
N ALA A 681 -32.55 33.82 7.23
CA ALA A 681 -31.62 34.82 7.76
C ALA A 681 -30.16 34.48 7.38
N ILE A 682 -29.75 33.22 7.55
CA ILE A 682 -28.40 32.74 7.19
C ILE A 682 -28.12 32.96 5.70
N PHE A 683 -29.01 32.49 4.82
CA PHE A 683 -28.81 32.65 3.38
C PHE A 683 -28.91 34.11 2.93
N GLY A 684 -29.70 34.95 3.62
CA GLY A 684 -29.74 36.40 3.39
C GLY A 684 -28.46 37.13 3.79
N ILE A 685 -27.75 36.65 4.81
CA ILE A 685 -26.43 37.18 5.21
C ILE A 685 -25.33 36.67 4.27
N LEU A 686 -25.41 35.41 3.85
CA LEU A 686 -24.45 34.75 2.96
C LEU A 686 -24.67 35.09 1.47
N GLY A 687 -25.61 35.96 1.12
CA GLY A 687 -25.80 36.42 -0.26
C GLY A 687 -27.25 36.65 -0.64
N SER A 688 -27.51 36.88 -1.93
CA SER A 688 -28.87 37.06 -2.43
C SER A 688 -29.48 35.71 -2.84
N VAL A 689 -30.65 35.38 -2.28
CA VAL A 689 -31.47 34.23 -2.70
C VAL A 689 -32.54 34.71 -3.68
N THR A 690 -32.47 34.24 -4.92
CA THR A 690 -33.52 34.48 -5.94
C THR A 690 -34.38 33.22 -6.07
N VAL A 691 -35.69 33.38 -6.03
CA VAL A 691 -36.65 32.27 -6.20
C VAL A 691 -37.50 32.56 -7.44
N ARG A 692 -37.55 31.61 -8.39
CA ARG A 692 -38.32 31.71 -9.63
C ARG A 692 -39.28 30.52 -9.77
N GLY A 693 -40.45 30.74 -10.36
CA GLY A 693 -41.40 29.67 -10.68
C GLY A 693 -42.11 29.05 -9.47
N ALA A 694 -42.13 29.72 -8.31
CA ALA A 694 -42.78 29.20 -7.10
C ALA A 694 -44.29 28.95 -7.29
N GLU A 695 -44.91 29.65 -8.25
CA GLU A 695 -46.27 29.46 -8.73
C GLU A 695 -46.52 28.11 -9.43
N ASN A 696 -45.46 27.45 -9.93
CA ASN A 696 -45.55 26.14 -10.56
C ASN A 696 -45.74 25.00 -9.55
N LEU A 697 -45.50 25.25 -8.26
CA LEU A 697 -45.67 24.23 -7.22
C LEU A 697 -47.15 23.95 -6.94
N PRO A 698 -47.60 22.68 -7.04
CA PRO A 698 -48.98 22.33 -6.70
C PRO A 698 -49.34 22.70 -5.25
N ARG A 699 -50.53 23.30 -5.06
CA ARG A 699 -51.03 23.72 -3.74
C ARG A 699 -51.46 22.55 -2.85
N GLN A 700 -51.87 21.43 -3.46
CA GLN A 700 -52.40 20.24 -2.79
C GLN A 700 -51.96 18.98 -3.54
N GLY A 701 -52.08 17.84 -2.86
CA GLY A 701 -51.79 16.52 -3.42
C GLY A 701 -50.32 16.10 -3.24
N PRO A 702 -50.04 14.79 -3.35
CA PRO A 702 -48.69 14.29 -3.28
C PRO A 702 -47.95 14.51 -4.60
N TYR A 703 -46.71 14.97 -4.51
CA TYR A 703 -45.82 15.14 -5.65
C TYR A 703 -44.36 15.09 -5.20
N LEU A 704 -43.49 14.84 -6.17
CA LEU A 704 -42.05 14.81 -5.98
C LEU A 704 -41.44 16.15 -6.34
N ILE A 705 -40.52 16.64 -5.51
CA ILE A 705 -39.63 17.77 -5.82
C ILE A 705 -38.25 17.18 -6.11
N THR A 706 -37.74 17.43 -7.31
CA THR A 706 -36.54 16.77 -7.84
C THR A 706 -35.47 17.79 -8.22
N PRO A 707 -34.67 18.26 -7.24
CA PRO A 707 -33.57 19.20 -7.44
C PRO A 707 -32.26 18.52 -7.85
N ASN A 708 -31.39 19.24 -8.57
CA ASN A 708 -29.97 18.88 -8.71
C ASN A 708 -29.21 19.00 -7.36
N HIS A 709 -28.09 18.28 -7.21
CA HIS A 709 -27.33 18.15 -5.97
C HIS A 709 -25.83 18.51 -6.11
N LEU A 710 -25.55 19.81 -6.16
CA LEU A 710 -24.19 20.35 -6.32
C LEU A 710 -23.44 20.57 -5.01
N SER A 711 -24.12 20.80 -3.88
CA SER A 711 -23.53 21.35 -2.65
C SER A 711 -24.18 20.81 -1.37
N ASN A 712 -23.45 20.90 -0.26
CA ASN A 712 -23.98 20.66 1.09
C ASN A 712 -25.08 21.68 1.48
N ALA A 713 -25.17 22.83 0.79
CA ALA A 713 -26.15 23.87 1.05
C ALA A 713 -27.49 23.67 0.34
N ASP A 714 -27.59 22.77 -0.64
CA ASP A 714 -28.75 22.68 -1.55
C ASP A 714 -30.07 22.40 -0.83
N ALA A 715 -30.10 21.38 0.04
CA ALA A 715 -31.31 21.02 0.78
C ALA A 715 -31.75 22.13 1.73
N PHE A 716 -30.79 22.83 2.35
CA PHE A 716 -31.06 23.96 3.25
C PHE A 716 -31.57 25.18 2.48
N LEU A 717 -30.99 25.47 1.31
CA LEU A 717 -31.43 26.56 0.45
C LEU A 717 -32.84 26.30 -0.07
N LEU A 718 -33.11 25.07 -0.51
CA LEU A 718 -34.43 24.66 -0.98
C LEU A 718 -35.49 24.79 0.14
N ALA A 719 -35.17 24.36 1.36
CA ALA A 719 -36.05 24.52 2.52
C ALA A 719 -36.31 26.01 2.86
N ALA A 720 -35.33 26.89 2.66
CA ALA A 720 -35.50 28.33 2.85
C ALA A 720 -36.34 28.98 1.73
N ALA A 721 -36.14 28.55 0.48
CA ALA A 721 -36.78 29.09 -0.72
C ALA A 721 -38.25 28.67 -0.87
N MET A 722 -38.64 27.52 -0.31
CA MET A 722 -39.98 26.96 -0.51
C MET A 722 -41.10 27.80 0.14
N PRO A 723 -42.28 27.93 -0.50
CA PRO A 723 -43.45 28.57 0.09
C PRO A 723 -43.84 27.89 1.41
N ALA A 724 -44.28 28.66 2.40
CA ALA A 724 -44.45 28.15 3.76
C ALA A 724 -45.52 27.03 3.85
N ALA A 725 -46.58 27.13 3.07
CA ALA A 725 -47.63 26.11 3.00
C ALA A 725 -47.06 24.76 2.54
N ILE A 726 -46.23 24.77 1.49
CA ILE A 726 -45.64 23.57 0.87
C ILE A 726 -44.44 23.05 1.66
N GLY A 727 -43.54 23.92 2.10
CA GLY A 727 -42.36 23.51 2.86
C GLY A 727 -42.73 22.86 4.19
N SER A 728 -43.89 23.20 4.75
CA SER A 728 -44.39 22.52 5.94
C SER A 728 -44.88 21.10 5.62
N GLN A 729 -45.18 20.73 4.39
CA GLN A 729 -45.62 19.37 4.04
C GLN A 729 -44.55 18.58 3.27
N ALA A 730 -43.36 19.16 3.10
CA ALA A 730 -42.23 18.55 2.41
C ALA A 730 -41.38 17.70 3.36
N PHE A 731 -41.05 16.50 2.90
CA PHE A 731 -40.11 15.59 3.54
C PHE A 731 -38.83 15.47 2.70
N TYR A 732 -37.70 15.28 3.36
CA TYR A 732 -36.39 15.10 2.71
C TYR A 732 -35.83 13.74 3.08
N LEU A 733 -35.21 13.04 2.13
CA LEU A 733 -34.40 11.86 2.45
C LEU A 733 -32.98 12.32 2.82
N GLY A 734 -32.43 11.83 3.94
CA GLY A 734 -31.10 12.19 4.43
C GLY A 734 -30.32 10.99 4.96
N ASP A 735 -28.99 11.00 4.81
CA ASP A 735 -28.11 9.90 5.22
C ASP A 735 -28.02 9.78 6.77
N THR A 736 -28.09 8.54 7.28
CA THR A 736 -27.98 8.19 8.71
C THR A 736 -26.66 8.63 9.35
N LYS A 737 -25.57 8.80 8.58
CA LYS A 737 -24.28 9.33 9.06
C LYS A 737 -24.41 10.74 9.66
N PHE A 738 -25.34 11.56 9.16
CA PHE A 738 -25.56 12.93 9.64
C PHE A 738 -26.72 13.04 10.64
N PHE A 739 -27.69 12.12 10.58
CA PHE A 739 -28.94 12.21 11.34
C PHE A 739 -29.20 11.05 12.30
N GLY A 740 -28.29 10.08 12.43
CA GLY A 740 -28.44 8.86 13.24
C GLY A 740 -28.09 8.97 14.73
N GLY A 741 -27.51 10.08 15.18
CA GLY A 741 -27.19 10.31 16.60
C GLY A 741 -28.43 10.68 17.45
N PRO A 742 -28.35 10.59 18.80
CA PRO A 742 -29.49 10.83 19.71
C PRO A 742 -30.07 12.25 19.61
N VAL A 743 -29.22 13.24 19.34
CA VAL A 743 -29.60 14.65 19.22
C VAL A 743 -30.00 14.98 17.77
N SER A 744 -29.22 14.54 16.80
CA SER A 744 -29.47 14.78 15.37
C SER A 744 -30.76 14.10 14.88
N SER A 745 -31.12 12.94 15.43
CA SER A 745 -32.37 12.24 15.13
C SER A 745 -33.60 13.02 15.63
N ARG A 746 -33.51 13.66 16.80
CA ARG A 746 -34.55 14.57 17.29
C ARG A 746 -34.66 15.85 16.44
N ILE A 747 -33.53 16.38 15.98
CA ILE A 747 -33.51 17.53 15.08
C ILE A 747 -34.14 17.17 13.72
N ALA A 748 -33.79 16.01 13.16
CA ALA A 748 -34.36 15.49 11.91
C ALA A 748 -35.89 15.42 11.96
N GLN A 749 -36.46 15.04 13.11
CA GLN A 749 -37.92 15.04 13.34
C GLN A 749 -38.54 16.44 13.26
N TYR A 750 -37.84 17.48 13.72
CA TYR A 750 -38.34 18.86 13.67
C TYR A 750 -38.21 19.51 12.29
N ILE A 751 -37.28 19.02 11.46
CA ILE A 751 -37.03 19.56 10.11
C ILE A 751 -37.48 18.63 8.97
N GLN A 752 -38.20 17.54 9.29
CA GLN A 752 -38.80 16.61 8.31
C GLN A 752 -37.79 15.88 7.41
N VAL A 753 -36.62 15.57 7.98
CA VAL A 753 -35.64 14.70 7.33
C VAL A 753 -35.91 13.27 7.79
N ILE A 754 -36.10 12.38 6.83
CA ILE A 754 -36.22 10.95 7.02
C ILE A 754 -34.80 10.38 6.92
N PRO A 755 -34.19 9.95 8.04
CA PRO A 755 -32.84 9.40 8.01
C PRO A 755 -32.90 7.99 7.43
N VAL A 756 -32.27 7.78 6.28
CA VAL A 756 -32.20 6.49 5.63
C VAL A 756 -30.78 6.17 5.22
N ASP A 757 -30.38 4.93 5.47
CA ASP A 757 -29.14 4.38 4.95
C ASP A 757 -29.36 3.98 3.49
N MET A 758 -28.91 4.86 2.58
CA MET A 758 -29.08 4.71 1.14
C MET A 758 -28.21 3.59 0.55
N GLU A 759 -27.23 3.08 1.31
CA GLU A 759 -26.30 2.02 0.89
C GLU A 759 -26.72 0.64 1.41
N VAL A 760 -27.28 0.56 2.62
CA VAL A 760 -27.58 -0.71 3.32
C VAL A 760 -29.07 -1.09 3.28
N ARG A 761 -30.00 -0.13 3.15
CA ARG A 761 -31.46 -0.39 3.27
C ARG A 761 -32.32 0.38 2.25
N LEU A 762 -31.95 0.31 0.96
CA LEU A 762 -32.66 1.02 -0.12
C LEU A 762 -34.17 0.70 -0.19
N PHE A 763 -34.57 -0.56 0.06
CA PHE A 763 -35.97 -0.98 0.11
C PHE A 763 -36.80 -0.19 1.11
N ASN A 764 -36.30 -0.07 2.34
CA ASN A 764 -36.95 0.69 3.40
C ASN A 764 -37.05 2.18 3.03
N ALA A 765 -36.06 2.73 2.31
CA ALA A 765 -36.10 4.11 1.80
C ALA A 765 -37.26 4.33 0.81
N LEU A 766 -37.41 3.42 -0.14
CA LEU A 766 -38.43 3.48 -1.19
C LEU A 766 -39.85 3.26 -0.61
N GLN A 767 -40.02 2.29 0.28
CA GLN A 767 -41.28 2.05 0.98
C GLN A 767 -41.72 3.24 1.83
N LEU A 768 -40.78 3.86 2.54
CA LEU A 768 -41.06 5.03 3.38
C LEU A 768 -41.40 6.26 2.52
N SER A 769 -40.72 6.41 1.37
CA SER A 769 -41.03 7.42 0.36
C SER A 769 -42.46 7.26 -0.18
N ALA A 770 -42.85 6.03 -0.53
CA ALA A 770 -44.19 5.70 -0.98
C ALA A 770 -45.26 5.92 0.11
N TYR A 771 -44.96 5.56 1.35
CA TYR A 771 -45.84 5.80 2.49
C TYR A 771 -46.13 7.30 2.68
N VAL A 772 -45.09 8.15 2.63
CA VAL A 772 -45.24 9.61 2.76
C VAL A 772 -46.10 10.20 1.65
N LEU A 773 -45.88 9.78 0.41
CA LEU A 773 -46.68 10.23 -0.75
C LEU A 773 -48.13 9.76 -0.66
N ARG A 774 -48.40 8.50 -0.25
CA ARG A 774 -49.78 8.00 -0.03
C ARG A 774 -50.55 8.78 1.04
N GLN A 775 -49.86 9.43 1.98
CA GLN A 775 -50.45 10.32 2.98
C GLN A 775 -50.70 11.76 2.46
N GLY A 776 -50.59 11.97 1.15
CA GLY A 776 -50.82 13.26 0.49
C GLY A 776 -49.74 14.30 0.79
N LYS A 777 -48.53 13.86 1.15
CA LYS A 777 -47.40 14.75 1.47
C LYS A 777 -46.47 14.93 0.27
N VAL A 778 -45.57 15.90 0.37
CA VAL A 778 -44.58 16.22 -0.67
C VAL A 778 -43.25 15.58 -0.29
N LEU A 779 -42.56 14.98 -1.26
CA LEU A 779 -41.25 14.36 -1.03
C LEU A 779 -40.18 15.01 -1.91
N CYS A 780 -39.10 15.46 -1.29
CA CYS A 780 -37.93 15.99 -1.98
C CYS A 780 -36.87 14.90 -2.11
N VAL A 781 -36.49 14.59 -3.35
CA VAL A 781 -35.48 13.56 -3.66
C VAL A 781 -34.48 14.11 -4.65
N PHE A 782 -33.19 14.04 -4.30
CA PHE A 782 -32.09 14.38 -5.20
C PHE A 782 -31.79 13.18 -6.11
N PRO A 783 -32.10 13.24 -7.41
CA PRO A 783 -32.06 12.08 -8.30
C PRO A 783 -30.63 11.62 -8.65
N GLU A 784 -29.60 12.44 -8.41
CA GLU A 784 -28.18 12.09 -8.63
C GLU A 784 -27.65 11.02 -7.66
N GLY A 785 -28.31 10.83 -6.51
CA GLY A 785 -27.94 9.85 -5.47
C GLY A 785 -26.58 10.09 -4.77
N SER A 786 -25.74 10.97 -5.30
CA SER A 786 -24.48 11.44 -4.72
C SER A 786 -24.22 12.89 -5.15
N ARG A 787 -23.37 13.61 -4.41
CA ARG A 787 -23.02 14.99 -4.77
C ARG A 787 -21.99 15.03 -5.89
N THR A 788 -22.02 16.10 -6.68
CA THR A 788 -20.96 16.41 -7.65
C THR A 788 -19.59 16.62 -7.00
N ARG A 789 -18.51 16.35 -7.74
CA ARG A 789 -17.12 16.61 -7.31
C ARG A 789 -16.53 17.82 -8.01
N ASP A 790 -16.88 18.02 -9.28
CA ASP A 790 -16.36 19.04 -10.19
C ASP A 790 -17.31 20.23 -10.38
N GLY A 791 -18.53 20.17 -9.82
CA GLY A 791 -19.52 21.23 -9.94
C GLY A 791 -20.52 21.03 -11.09
N HIS A 792 -20.39 19.93 -11.84
CA HIS A 792 -21.34 19.57 -12.90
C HIS A 792 -22.39 18.58 -12.40
N ILE A 793 -23.58 18.62 -13.00
CA ILE A 793 -24.68 17.70 -12.69
C ILE A 793 -24.30 16.26 -13.09
N LYS A 794 -24.55 15.29 -12.21
CA LYS A 794 -24.36 13.87 -12.50
C LYS A 794 -25.57 13.26 -13.21
N GLU A 795 -25.39 12.07 -13.78
CA GLU A 795 -26.51 11.28 -14.29
C GLU A 795 -27.53 10.96 -13.20
N PHE A 796 -28.81 11.00 -13.56
CA PHE A 796 -29.90 10.72 -12.64
C PHE A 796 -30.15 9.23 -12.53
N LYS A 797 -30.38 8.75 -11.30
CA LYS A 797 -30.73 7.35 -11.01
C LYS A 797 -32.23 7.11 -11.19
N LYS A 798 -32.60 5.89 -11.58
CA LYS A 798 -34.00 5.50 -11.88
C LYS A 798 -34.95 5.50 -10.68
N GLY A 799 -34.44 5.56 -9.45
CA GLY A 799 -35.25 5.42 -8.22
C GLY A 799 -36.44 6.41 -8.13
N VAL A 800 -36.24 7.65 -8.57
CA VAL A 800 -37.31 8.66 -8.58
C VAL A 800 -38.35 8.38 -9.65
N ALA A 801 -37.92 7.92 -10.83
CA ALA A 801 -38.82 7.53 -11.92
C ALA A 801 -39.71 6.35 -11.54
N ILE A 802 -39.16 5.37 -10.82
CA ILE A 802 -39.90 4.23 -10.27
C ILE A 802 -41.00 4.72 -9.32
N ILE A 803 -40.67 5.56 -8.32
CA ILE A 803 -41.67 6.09 -7.38
C ILE A 803 -42.75 6.89 -8.11
N ALA A 804 -42.35 7.76 -9.05
CA ALA A 804 -43.29 8.62 -9.78
C ALA A 804 -44.29 7.81 -10.59
N LYS A 805 -43.81 6.84 -11.38
CA LYS A 805 -44.64 6.00 -12.26
C LYS A 805 -45.57 5.10 -11.46
N GLU A 806 -45.04 4.36 -10.50
CA GLU A 806 -45.82 3.36 -9.76
C GLU A 806 -46.87 3.96 -8.83
N LEU A 807 -46.65 5.18 -8.32
CA LEU A 807 -47.63 5.90 -7.50
C LEU A 807 -48.45 6.93 -8.30
N ASN A 808 -48.20 7.04 -9.60
CA ASN A 808 -48.79 8.04 -10.49
C ASN A 808 -48.78 9.47 -9.90
N VAL A 809 -47.63 9.87 -9.35
CA VAL A 809 -47.44 11.21 -8.76
C VAL A 809 -46.68 12.13 -9.71
N PRO A 810 -47.06 13.41 -9.81
CA PRO A 810 -46.32 14.36 -10.63
C PRO A 810 -44.95 14.69 -10.03
N MET A 811 -44.01 15.07 -10.88
CA MET A 811 -42.67 15.52 -10.50
C MET A 811 -42.47 16.98 -10.87
N VAL A 812 -41.83 17.74 -9.98
CA VAL A 812 -41.42 19.13 -10.20
C VAL A 812 -39.90 19.18 -10.34
N PRO A 813 -39.36 19.39 -11.56
CA PRO A 813 -37.93 19.60 -11.75
C PRO A 813 -37.50 20.92 -11.11
N VAL A 814 -36.37 20.92 -10.40
CA VAL A 814 -35.85 22.11 -9.72
C VAL A 814 -34.38 22.32 -10.06
N ALA A 815 -34.03 23.54 -10.45
CA ALA A 815 -32.64 23.95 -10.66
C ALA A 815 -32.16 24.82 -9.49
N ILE A 816 -31.05 24.42 -8.89
CA ILE A 816 -30.33 25.10 -7.83
C ILE A 816 -28.97 25.51 -8.39
N THR A 817 -28.67 26.81 -8.35
CA THR A 817 -27.40 27.39 -8.83
C THR A 817 -26.73 28.24 -7.75
N GLY A 818 -25.42 28.40 -7.85
CA GLY A 818 -24.62 29.24 -6.95
C GLY A 818 -24.25 28.61 -5.60
N THR A 819 -24.90 27.52 -5.21
CA THR A 819 -24.60 26.79 -3.96
C THR A 819 -23.23 26.12 -3.98
N TYR A 820 -22.76 25.66 -5.15
CA TYR A 820 -21.39 25.15 -5.30
C TYR A 820 -20.33 26.24 -5.04
N ALA A 821 -20.58 27.48 -5.45
CA ALA A 821 -19.69 28.60 -5.14
C ALA A 821 -19.76 29.00 -3.66
N MET A 822 -20.94 28.87 -3.03
CA MET A 822 -21.17 29.13 -1.62
C MET A 822 -20.48 28.11 -0.71
N MET A 823 -20.72 26.82 -0.93
CA MET A 823 -20.25 25.76 -0.05
C MET A 823 -19.97 24.48 -0.84
N ARG A 824 -18.73 24.29 -1.28
CA ARG A 824 -18.34 23.06 -1.98
C ARG A 824 -18.40 21.86 -1.04
N PRO A 825 -18.65 20.64 -1.56
CA PRO A 825 -18.51 19.42 -0.75
C PRO A 825 -17.16 19.38 -0.02
N GLY A 826 -17.18 19.17 1.30
CA GLY A 826 -15.98 19.14 2.14
C GLY A 826 -15.47 20.50 2.64
N GLN A 827 -16.15 21.61 2.31
CA GLN A 827 -15.88 22.93 2.87
C GLN A 827 -16.64 23.12 4.20
N LEU A 828 -15.95 23.49 5.28
CA LEU A 828 -16.54 23.64 6.63
C LEU A 828 -17.39 24.90 6.80
N PHE A 829 -17.02 26.01 6.15
CA PHE A 829 -17.70 27.30 6.30
C PHE A 829 -18.16 27.85 4.94
N PRO A 830 -19.41 28.33 4.82
CA PRO A 830 -19.93 28.89 3.59
C PRO A 830 -19.29 30.25 3.27
N ARG A 831 -19.18 30.58 1.98
CA ARG A 831 -18.73 31.88 1.47
C ARG A 831 -19.91 32.65 0.86
N PRO A 832 -19.87 33.99 0.83
CA PRO A 832 -20.93 34.75 0.21
C PRO A 832 -21.06 34.46 -1.29
N ALA A 833 -22.25 34.10 -1.76
CA ALA A 833 -22.52 33.86 -3.18
C ALA A 833 -23.97 34.16 -3.55
N ARG A 834 -24.22 34.52 -4.81
CA ARG A 834 -25.59 34.64 -5.32
C ARG A 834 -26.13 33.25 -5.62
N THR A 835 -27.29 32.92 -5.07
CA THR A 835 -27.92 31.61 -5.23
C THR A 835 -29.31 31.76 -5.83
N THR A 836 -29.67 30.88 -6.77
CA THR A 836 -31.00 30.88 -7.39
C THR A 836 -31.64 29.51 -7.30
N VAL A 837 -32.91 29.48 -6.93
CA VAL A 837 -33.77 28.29 -6.96
C VAL A 837 -34.89 28.53 -7.98
N THR A 838 -34.93 27.72 -9.02
CA THR A 838 -35.94 27.79 -10.09
C THR A 838 -36.80 26.53 -10.06
N PHE A 839 -38.10 26.69 -9.81
CA PHE A 839 -39.09 25.61 -9.85
C PHE A 839 -39.70 25.50 -11.25
N GLY A 840 -39.50 24.38 -11.93
CA GLY A 840 -40.07 24.10 -13.25
C GLY A 840 -41.55 23.73 -13.20
N LYS A 841 -42.15 23.52 -14.38
CA LYS A 841 -43.54 23.06 -14.48
C LYS A 841 -43.64 21.58 -14.08
N PRO A 842 -44.66 21.19 -13.29
CA PRO A 842 -44.88 19.79 -12.96
C PRO A 842 -45.23 18.98 -14.22
N PHE A 843 -44.73 17.76 -14.31
CA PHE A 843 -45.14 16.80 -15.33
C PHE A 843 -45.51 15.46 -14.70
N HIS A 844 -46.43 14.75 -15.36
CA HIS A 844 -46.82 13.39 -14.98
C HIS A 844 -46.02 12.36 -15.77
N PRO A 845 -45.71 11.20 -15.16
CA PRO A 845 -44.99 10.11 -15.84
C PRO A 845 -45.79 9.52 -17.01
N GLY A 846 -47.12 9.47 -16.94
CA GLY A 846 -47.96 8.95 -18.04
C GLY A 846 -47.58 7.51 -18.43
N ASP A 847 -47.51 7.25 -19.74
CA ASP A 847 -47.14 5.94 -20.30
C ASP A 847 -45.62 5.73 -20.44
N MET A 848 -44.80 6.75 -20.12
CA MET A 848 -43.34 6.69 -20.29
C MET A 848 -42.70 5.59 -19.44
N ASP A 849 -41.67 4.92 -19.94
CA ASP A 849 -40.88 3.96 -19.16
C ASP A 849 -39.92 4.65 -18.15
N TYR A 850 -39.28 3.88 -17.27
CA TYR A 850 -38.42 4.46 -16.23
C TYR A 850 -37.22 5.24 -16.81
N ASP A 851 -36.70 4.83 -17.96
CA ASP A 851 -35.55 5.47 -18.60
C ASP A 851 -35.96 6.75 -19.31
N GLU A 852 -37.11 6.74 -19.99
CA GLU A 852 -37.73 7.92 -20.59
C GLU A 852 -38.04 8.98 -19.53
N ILE A 853 -38.62 8.58 -18.39
CA ILE A 853 -38.90 9.48 -17.27
C ILE A 853 -37.60 10.08 -16.71
N THR A 854 -36.57 9.26 -16.51
CA THR A 854 -35.28 9.70 -15.96
C THR A 854 -34.57 10.67 -16.90
N LYS A 855 -34.55 10.36 -18.20
CA LYS A 855 -33.97 11.23 -19.25
C LYS A 855 -34.72 12.55 -19.37
N LYS A 856 -36.06 12.52 -19.36
CA LYS A 856 -36.88 13.72 -19.39
C LYS A 856 -36.61 14.60 -18.17
N LEU A 857 -36.58 14.00 -16.98
CA LEU A 857 -36.30 14.73 -15.74
C LEU A 857 -34.91 15.39 -15.78
N TYR A 858 -33.90 14.69 -16.28
CA TYR A 858 -32.55 15.23 -16.46
C TYR A 858 -32.56 16.41 -17.43
N ALA A 859 -33.19 16.26 -18.60
CA ALA A 859 -33.28 17.32 -19.60
C ALA A 859 -34.00 18.58 -19.07
N ASP A 860 -35.13 18.41 -18.37
CA ASP A 860 -35.88 19.52 -17.78
C ASP A 860 -35.04 20.27 -16.73
N VAL A 861 -34.26 19.57 -15.90
CA VAL A 861 -33.39 20.22 -14.88
C VAL A 861 -32.21 20.95 -15.55
N VAL A 862 -31.60 20.35 -16.58
CA VAL A 862 -30.51 20.99 -17.34
C VAL A 862 -31.00 22.26 -18.04
N GLU A 863 -32.17 22.22 -18.69
CA GLU A 863 -32.77 23.39 -19.33
C GLU A 863 -33.00 24.53 -18.33
N LEU A 864 -33.50 24.21 -17.13
CA LEU A 864 -33.68 25.19 -16.05
C LEU A 864 -32.34 25.76 -15.55
N LEU A 865 -31.27 24.96 -15.52
CA LEU A 865 -29.92 25.42 -15.14
C LEU A 865 -29.36 26.39 -16.19
N ASP A 866 -29.56 26.12 -17.49
CA ASP A 866 -29.11 26.98 -18.58
C ASP A 866 -29.86 28.32 -18.61
N GLN A 867 -31.18 28.29 -18.44
CA GLN A 867 -32.02 29.49 -18.33
C GLN A 867 -31.64 30.37 -17.12
N THR A 868 -31.12 29.75 -16.06
CA THR A 868 -30.70 30.45 -14.84
C THR A 868 -29.29 31.04 -14.99
N SER A 869 -28.42 30.42 -15.78
CA SER A 869 -27.04 30.84 -16.03
C SER A 869 -26.93 31.99 -17.05
N GLY A 870 -27.85 32.06 -18.01
CA GLY A 870 -27.88 33.11 -19.06
C GLY A 870 -28.37 34.50 -18.61
N ALA A 871 -28.85 34.67 -17.38
CA ALA A 871 -29.37 35.95 -16.88
C ALA A 871 -28.29 36.86 -16.23
N GLY A 872 -27.02 36.46 -16.27
CA GLY A 872 -25.88 37.20 -15.68
C GLY A 872 -25.02 37.99 -16.68
N SER A 873 -25.39 38.04 -17.96
CA SER A 873 -24.65 38.74 -19.04
C SER A 873 -25.47 39.82 -19.75
N ARG A 874 -26.28 40.57 -19.00
CA ARG A 874 -26.80 41.88 -19.44
C ARG A 874 -26.62 42.92 -18.36
#